data_AF-A0A258IXM8-F1
#
_entry.id   AF-A0A258IXM8-F1
#
_cell.length_a   1.000
_cell.length_b   1.000
_cell.length_c   1.000
_cell.angle_alpha   90.00
_cell.angle_beta   90.00
_cell.angle_gamma   90.00
#
_symmetry.space_group_name_H-M   'P 1'
#
loop_
_entity.id
_entity.type
_entity.pdbx_description
1 polymer ?
#
loop_
_entity_poly.entity_id
_entity_poly.type
_entity_poly.pdbx_seq_one_letter_code
_entity_poly.pdbx_strand_id
1 'polypeptide(L)'
;MTILNVDLSAQLQQTLGQQGVWAYSVYFDSSGAPQWTTLVENGAVTASSAIALPEPYNSGKIYFIVQSQDPSQPNNLQTLITGEQDISWNNAATYDFRYDSFEVTLKNLPGDVGNLTSVEGFGLPMQVGITYGTGGTATTDTRGYGITGTSLFQAIADINSANTYVYDYTSGPLQGDHRAGLSPSQAVSVNAPNSFSASDWSGYVTSLETSVANQPISIAGFFNGAPDANGNWHNAGFFSYSLQWDGTNFWLAPDASSQIQGYIKISPANLENSIYSTLGSVEIYTNQTDATPYQIYGDASPEMNTGENNQWGEVLTQFLTGFTAGFYNTTGQSYNSAITSPIDLNSNWNWDPTYAFGKNLTSGVTPTYMDPYSEIYYFNSNSYGSGYSDNLMKQYSVGGPLISVYDPSTSANVSTINLTLYDDGEQPQGYIPPVIYNYIAPGVGGYAEPVWVGDGTNIVMSFANQNMVLADGTPITLKFYAGESNSIPQWQEVTITPPAGSTLWQNWNIAYDSATGTYSASPQAGSSQPEGSILINQIPKAADGVAWYQVLVGEGDAQKTFNLYATMSGSQFLNPDYAGQAGSLAVDGLALVTPPSSGAQTIPTFTLSFAYSGTTTLDPSLLVQNTNASFLATLPAPNAPVAGTLAGDVFAAVANQVNQVTNTITVADAEVAFGWTGLNSATGTPSWVSGYTNKIGALNVAQISFAGQGVSGPQPVTAVADIDGQWVTSAMQQFGNGTYAVTMTEYSAADAGFTTPLGPVSSPLTLTVNVADLALQAAGNGGLSLVAAGGTAGNWVRLDVLQAAQATGATLLLYAVDATGQLIGRDGAVGGGVTLQDAILARVGAAPDDHGVNLLKGGQSVWLGVGEQLRFAVLTGDHVLNPTPAVDVSGAPGGGLHIAVAGLELNATTDNTLADAAVLAGSQRMSGLPVVYLQHGETLDVQVTGSSANTNTLGFVHIDVDAATGDWSVGGVPAGDTEAYLSAVRSHLDPGLLATSGGAFNQTLHWTVSGTTGFYAPVLLTPSGETFVIGENNPGGREQVRMYGENSFGFEDLAYNQGSDF
;
A
#
# COMPACT_ATOMS: atom_id res chain seq x y z
N MET A 1 29.07 -23.28 0.60
CA MET A 1 28.50 -24.52 1.13
C MET A 1 28.66 -24.51 2.64
N THR A 2 27.54 -24.47 3.34
CA THR A 2 27.47 -24.52 4.81
C THR A 2 27.37 -25.97 5.29
N ILE A 3 28.10 -26.31 6.35
CA ILE A 3 28.03 -27.61 7.01
C ILE A 3 27.28 -27.45 8.35
N LEU A 4 26.24 -28.25 8.56
CA LEU A 4 25.61 -28.42 9.86
C LEU A 4 26.30 -29.58 10.60
N ASN A 5 27.04 -29.25 11.65
CA ASN A 5 27.59 -30.24 12.57
C ASN A 5 26.55 -30.55 13.64
N VAL A 6 26.15 -31.82 13.75
CA VAL A 6 25.18 -32.31 14.73
C VAL A 6 25.91 -33.18 15.73
N ASP A 7 25.91 -32.76 17.00
CA ASP A 7 26.49 -33.48 18.12
C ASP A 7 25.40 -34.00 19.05
N LEU A 8 25.63 -35.17 19.65
CA LEU A 8 24.80 -35.71 20.72
C LEU A 8 25.52 -35.53 22.06
N SER A 9 24.85 -35.00 23.08
CA SER A 9 25.44 -34.88 24.41
C SER A 9 25.86 -36.25 24.96
N ALA A 10 26.83 -36.28 25.88
CA ALA A 10 27.34 -37.55 26.42
C ALA A 10 26.26 -38.35 27.17
N GLN A 11 25.26 -37.69 27.75
CA GLN A 11 24.12 -38.36 28.38
C GLN A 11 23.14 -38.86 27.33
N LEU A 12 22.83 -38.07 26.30
CA LEU A 12 21.95 -38.51 25.21
C LEU A 12 22.53 -39.72 24.47
N GLN A 13 23.85 -39.77 24.26
CA GLN A 13 24.52 -40.94 23.69
C GLN A 13 24.29 -42.21 24.53
N GLN A 14 24.19 -42.09 25.86
CA GLN A 14 23.88 -43.23 26.74
C GLN A 14 22.40 -43.62 26.62
N THR A 15 21.50 -42.65 26.65
CA THR A 15 20.05 -42.85 26.51
C THR A 15 19.72 -43.53 25.18
N LEU A 16 20.30 -43.04 24.08
CA LEU A 16 20.06 -43.57 22.74
C LEU A 16 20.92 -44.81 22.41
N GLY A 17 21.92 -45.14 23.22
CA GLY A 17 22.84 -46.27 23.01
C GLY A 17 22.22 -47.66 23.24
N GLN A 18 20.89 -47.76 23.25
CA GLN A 18 20.13 -48.95 23.56
C GLN A 18 19.61 -49.63 22.30
N GLN A 19 19.68 -50.96 22.23
CA GLN A 19 19.17 -51.73 21.10
C GLN A 19 17.65 -51.54 20.96
N GLY A 20 17.17 -51.13 19.79
CA GLY A 20 15.78 -50.73 19.54
C GLY A 20 15.57 -49.22 19.46
N VAL A 21 16.64 -48.42 19.49
CA VAL A 21 16.60 -46.97 19.27
C VAL A 21 17.27 -46.59 17.96
N TRP A 22 16.61 -45.73 17.18
CA TRP A 22 17.17 -45.12 15.98
C TRP A 22 17.04 -43.60 16.07
N ALA A 23 18.03 -42.88 15.55
CA ALA A 23 17.98 -41.43 15.48
C ALA A 23 18.53 -40.93 14.15
N TYR A 24 17.87 -39.92 13.60
CA TYR A 24 18.16 -39.39 12.28
C TYR A 24 18.12 -37.86 12.28
N SER A 25 18.92 -37.27 11.39
CA SER A 25 18.61 -35.95 10.84
C SER A 25 18.08 -36.13 9.42
N VAL A 26 17.04 -35.38 9.07
CA VAL A 26 16.46 -35.38 7.72
C VAL A 26 16.09 -33.96 7.31
N TYR A 27 16.44 -33.61 6.07
CA TYR A 27 15.98 -32.39 5.42
C TYR A 27 15.42 -32.75 4.03
N PHE A 28 14.62 -31.86 3.45
CA PHE A 28 14.04 -32.09 2.12
C PHE A 28 14.71 -31.18 1.10
N ASP A 29 15.16 -31.75 -0.01
CA ASP A 29 15.77 -30.98 -1.10
C ASP A 29 14.71 -30.24 -1.94
N SER A 30 15.13 -29.51 -2.96
CA SER A 30 14.22 -28.74 -3.82
C SER A 30 13.20 -29.56 -4.61
N SER A 31 13.36 -30.89 -4.67
CA SER A 31 12.38 -31.82 -5.24
C SER A 31 11.39 -32.37 -4.22
N GLY A 32 11.56 -32.00 -2.94
CA GLY A 32 10.82 -32.56 -1.81
C GLY A 32 11.32 -33.94 -1.38
N ALA A 33 12.47 -34.41 -1.89
CA ALA A 33 13.00 -35.72 -1.53
C ALA A 33 13.77 -35.66 -0.20
N PRO A 34 13.57 -36.65 0.71
CA PRO A 34 14.23 -36.66 2.00
C PRO A 34 15.71 -37.05 1.88
N GLN A 35 16.57 -36.27 2.54
CA GLN A 35 18.00 -36.47 2.63
C GLN A 35 18.35 -36.86 4.07
N TRP A 36 18.69 -38.14 4.27
CA TRP A 36 18.86 -38.74 5.60
C TRP A 36 20.33 -38.78 6.04
N THR A 37 20.55 -38.47 7.31
CA THR A 37 21.81 -38.75 8.03
C THR A 37 21.50 -39.55 9.29
N THR A 38 22.06 -40.75 9.40
CA THR A 38 21.86 -41.61 10.59
C THR A 38 22.77 -41.17 11.74
N LEU A 39 22.16 -40.79 12.86
CA LEU A 39 22.84 -40.41 14.10
C LEU A 39 22.97 -41.60 15.05
N VAL A 40 21.95 -42.45 15.09
CA VAL A 40 21.94 -43.70 15.86
C VAL A 40 21.27 -44.80 15.03
N GLU A 41 21.93 -45.95 14.90
CA GLU A 41 21.41 -47.12 14.19
C GLU A 41 21.25 -48.29 15.16
N ASN A 42 20.01 -48.57 15.58
CA ASN A 42 19.70 -49.67 16.50
C ASN A 42 20.58 -49.67 17.77
N GLY A 43 20.74 -48.51 18.40
CA GLY A 43 21.59 -48.28 19.56
C GLY A 43 23.08 -48.03 19.27
N ALA A 44 23.53 -48.17 18.02
CA ALA A 44 24.90 -47.82 17.63
C ALA A 44 25.00 -46.32 17.36
N VAL A 45 25.71 -45.60 18.23
CA VAL A 45 25.76 -44.14 18.23
C VAL A 45 26.89 -43.59 17.35
N THR A 46 26.55 -42.64 16.50
CA THR A 46 27.49 -41.76 15.79
C THR A 46 27.56 -40.44 16.56
N ALA A 47 28.63 -40.25 17.35
CA ALA A 47 28.71 -39.15 18.32
C ALA A 47 28.62 -37.74 17.70
N SER A 48 29.11 -37.57 16.45
CA SER A 48 29.08 -36.32 15.70
C SER A 48 28.89 -36.62 14.22
N SER A 49 28.05 -35.84 13.54
CA SER A 49 27.77 -35.96 12.10
C SER A 49 27.86 -34.61 11.41
N ALA A 50 28.48 -34.56 10.24
CA ALA A 50 28.57 -33.37 9.40
C ALA A 50 27.61 -33.50 8.21
N ILE A 51 26.65 -32.59 8.12
CA ILE A 51 25.60 -32.58 7.10
C ILE A 51 25.85 -31.40 6.17
N ALA A 52 26.09 -31.68 4.89
CA ALA A 52 26.23 -30.64 3.88
C ALA A 52 24.83 -30.12 3.51
N LEU A 53 24.53 -28.87 3.87
CA LEU A 53 23.26 -28.25 3.51
C LEU A 53 23.31 -27.75 2.05
N PRO A 54 22.18 -27.84 1.33
CA PRO A 54 22.10 -27.28 -0.02
C PRO A 54 22.28 -25.74 0.02
N GLU A 55 22.77 -25.18 -1.07
CA GLU A 55 22.91 -23.72 -1.23
C GLU A 55 22.60 -23.38 -2.70
N PRO A 56 21.49 -22.67 -2.99
CA PRO A 56 20.59 -22.04 -2.03
C PRO A 56 19.67 -23.03 -1.29
N TYR A 57 19.33 -22.73 -0.04
CA TYR A 57 18.25 -23.39 0.71
C TYR A 57 17.26 -22.34 1.20
N ASN A 58 16.09 -22.27 0.58
CA ASN A 58 15.10 -21.24 0.87
C ASN A 58 14.11 -21.73 1.93
N SER A 59 14.12 -21.12 3.12
CA SER A 59 13.21 -21.45 4.23
C SER A 59 13.13 -22.96 4.51
N GLY A 60 14.28 -23.63 4.56
CA GLY A 60 14.36 -25.06 4.74
C GLY A 60 14.27 -25.48 6.21
N LYS A 61 13.75 -26.69 6.48
CA LYS A 61 13.71 -27.29 7.81
C LYS A 61 14.57 -28.55 7.87
N ILE A 62 15.37 -28.66 8.92
CA ILE A 62 16.13 -29.85 9.26
C ILE A 62 15.49 -30.46 10.49
N TYR A 63 14.93 -31.66 10.34
CA TYR A 63 14.29 -32.41 11.41
C TYR A 63 15.29 -33.33 12.09
N PHE A 64 15.14 -33.47 13.41
CA PHE A 64 15.85 -34.44 14.24
C PHE A 64 14.84 -35.41 14.81
N ILE A 65 14.94 -36.69 14.44
CA ILE A 65 13.95 -37.73 14.76
C ILE A 65 14.60 -38.78 15.65
N VAL A 66 13.92 -39.18 16.74
CA VAL A 66 14.32 -40.33 17.57
C VAL A 66 13.15 -41.30 17.66
N GLN A 67 13.38 -42.54 17.24
CA GLN A 67 12.42 -43.64 17.25
C GLN A 67 12.81 -44.69 18.29
N SER A 68 11.83 -45.21 19.04
CA SER A 68 12.02 -46.32 19.97
C SER A 68 10.99 -47.40 19.71
N GLN A 69 11.42 -48.60 19.31
CA GLN A 69 10.52 -49.73 19.02
C GLN A 69 11.17 -51.06 19.39
N ASP A 70 10.39 -52.15 19.36
CA ASP A 70 10.92 -53.50 19.48
C ASP A 70 11.87 -53.80 18.30
N PRO A 71 13.16 -54.10 18.53
CA PRO A 71 14.13 -54.34 17.48
C PRO A 71 13.84 -55.58 16.62
N SER A 72 12.91 -56.45 17.04
CA SER A 72 12.47 -57.61 16.26
C SER A 72 11.43 -57.28 15.19
N GLN A 73 10.73 -56.13 15.28
CA GLN A 73 9.74 -55.67 14.29
C GLN A 73 9.76 -54.13 14.11
N PRO A 74 10.86 -53.53 13.65
CA PRO A 74 10.93 -52.08 13.49
C PRO A 74 10.18 -51.58 12.25
N ASN A 75 9.50 -50.44 12.39
CA ASN A 75 9.01 -49.67 11.25
C ASN A 75 10.16 -48.84 10.66
N ASN A 76 10.46 -49.02 9.38
CA ASN A 76 11.54 -48.29 8.74
C ASN A 76 11.09 -46.89 8.30
N LEU A 77 11.43 -45.88 9.10
CA LEU A 77 11.07 -44.48 8.84
C LEU A 77 11.58 -43.96 7.49
N GLN A 78 12.77 -44.38 7.02
CA GLN A 78 13.31 -43.93 5.73
C GLN A 78 12.49 -44.40 4.52
N THR A 79 11.62 -45.40 4.71
CA THR A 79 10.67 -45.88 3.69
C THR A 79 9.26 -45.37 3.88
N LEU A 80 8.91 -44.93 5.09
CA LEU A 80 7.57 -44.45 5.45
C LEU A 80 7.44 -42.94 5.30
N ILE A 81 8.53 -42.19 5.54
CA ILE A 81 8.61 -40.75 5.35
C ILE A 81 9.17 -40.51 3.94
N THR A 82 8.28 -40.11 3.05
CA THR A 82 8.56 -39.83 1.63
C THR A 82 8.54 -38.33 1.32
N GLY A 83 7.90 -37.53 2.18
CA GLY A 83 7.92 -36.07 2.15
C GLY A 83 7.78 -35.47 3.56
N GLU A 84 7.91 -34.14 3.65
CA GLU A 84 7.91 -33.41 4.92
C GLU A 84 6.62 -33.59 5.70
N GLN A 85 5.48 -33.61 5.02
CA GLN A 85 4.15 -33.82 5.61
C GLN A 85 4.01 -35.16 6.36
N ASP A 86 4.89 -36.12 6.10
CA ASP A 86 4.88 -37.42 6.78
C ASP A 86 5.49 -37.31 8.20
N ILE A 87 6.24 -36.24 8.50
CA ILE A 87 6.71 -35.91 9.85
C ILE A 87 5.59 -35.14 10.57
N SER A 88 4.61 -35.88 11.07
CA SER A 88 3.39 -35.33 11.68
C SER A 88 3.07 -35.99 13.01
N TRP A 89 2.23 -35.34 13.82
CA TRP A 89 1.75 -35.85 15.10
C TRP A 89 1.21 -37.30 15.02
N ASN A 90 0.35 -37.56 14.03
CA ASN A 90 -0.31 -38.86 13.85
C ASN A 90 0.69 -39.97 13.48
N ASN A 91 1.64 -39.67 12.58
CA ASN A 91 2.67 -40.64 12.20
C ASN A 91 3.67 -40.86 13.34
N ALA A 92 4.02 -39.80 14.09
CA ALA A 92 4.88 -39.87 15.26
C ALA A 92 4.30 -40.77 16.36
N ALA A 93 2.98 -40.69 16.59
CA ALA A 93 2.28 -41.58 17.50
C ALA A 93 2.18 -43.03 16.97
N THR A 94 1.94 -43.21 15.66
CA THR A 94 1.79 -44.53 15.03
C THR A 94 3.10 -45.32 14.98
N TYR A 95 4.19 -44.62 14.68
CA TYR A 95 5.52 -45.23 14.47
C TYR A 95 6.49 -44.99 15.63
N ASP A 96 5.98 -44.48 16.76
CA ASP A 96 6.67 -44.28 18.04
C ASP A 96 7.99 -43.51 17.89
N PHE A 97 7.91 -42.33 17.26
CA PHE A 97 9.03 -41.39 17.17
C PHE A 97 8.70 -40.01 17.76
N ARG A 98 9.73 -39.33 18.22
CA ARG A 98 9.74 -37.89 18.55
C ARG A 98 10.49 -37.12 17.49
N TYR A 99 10.15 -35.85 17.31
CA TYR A 99 10.82 -34.98 16.35
C TYR A 99 10.88 -33.54 16.83
N ASP A 100 11.92 -32.83 16.42
CA ASP A 100 12.08 -31.38 16.59
C ASP A 100 12.85 -30.83 15.37
N SER A 101 13.00 -29.52 15.22
CA SER A 101 13.62 -28.96 14.01
C SER A 101 14.44 -27.67 14.19
N PHE A 102 15.37 -27.48 13.26
CA PHE A 102 16.08 -26.22 13.02
C PHE A 102 15.68 -25.71 11.63
N GLU A 103 15.18 -24.48 11.56
CA GLU A 103 14.79 -23.82 10.33
C GLU A 103 15.90 -22.87 9.88
N VAL A 104 16.17 -22.79 8.58
CA VAL A 104 17.25 -21.95 8.05
C VAL A 104 17.01 -21.51 6.61
N THR A 105 17.42 -20.28 6.30
CA THR A 105 17.57 -19.78 4.93
C THR A 105 19.05 -19.58 4.61
N LEU A 106 19.52 -20.10 3.47
CA LEU A 106 20.88 -19.98 2.96
C LEU A 106 20.82 -19.52 1.50
N LYS A 107 20.75 -18.21 1.25
CA LYS A 107 20.75 -17.59 -0.08
C LYS A 107 22.02 -16.78 -0.34
N ASN A 108 22.96 -16.80 0.59
CA ASN A 108 24.15 -15.97 0.63
C ASN A 108 23.82 -14.46 0.67
N LEU A 109 22.78 -14.11 1.44
CA LEU A 109 22.29 -12.74 1.61
C LEU A 109 22.40 -12.28 3.08
N PRO A 110 22.58 -10.97 3.35
CA PRO A 110 22.67 -10.44 4.71
C PRO A 110 21.47 -10.74 5.62
N GLY A 111 20.29 -10.99 5.04
CA GLY A 111 19.05 -11.31 5.78
C GLY A 111 18.87 -12.79 6.08
N ASP A 112 19.83 -13.65 5.74
CA ASP A 112 19.75 -15.08 5.98
C ASP A 112 19.87 -15.38 7.49
N VAL A 113 18.86 -16.07 8.02
CA VAL A 113 18.73 -16.43 9.44
C VAL A 113 18.34 -17.90 9.59
N GLY A 114 18.56 -18.44 10.79
CA GLY A 114 17.95 -19.67 11.24
C GLY A 114 17.37 -19.55 12.65
N ASN A 115 16.65 -20.58 13.09
CA ASN A 115 15.99 -20.62 14.40
C ASN A 115 15.66 -22.05 14.84
N LEU A 116 15.52 -22.22 16.16
CA LEU A 116 14.83 -23.37 16.74
C LEU A 116 13.32 -23.07 16.75
N THR A 117 12.49 -24.09 16.58
CA THR A 117 11.03 -23.92 16.60
C THR A 117 10.35 -25.05 17.37
N SER A 118 9.38 -24.68 18.19
CA SER A 118 8.50 -25.57 18.94
C SER A 118 7.02 -25.30 18.64
N VAL A 119 6.77 -24.60 17.53
CA VAL A 119 5.41 -24.30 17.01
C VAL A 119 4.67 -25.60 16.72
N GLU A 120 5.34 -26.61 16.18
CA GLU A 120 4.74 -27.94 15.88
C GLU A 120 4.74 -28.90 17.07
N GLY A 121 5.08 -28.40 18.25
CA GLY A 121 5.29 -29.19 19.46
C GLY A 121 6.75 -29.20 19.88
N PHE A 122 6.99 -29.71 21.09
CA PHE A 122 8.34 -29.91 21.61
C PHE A 122 8.76 -31.36 21.55
N GLY A 123 9.88 -31.57 20.88
CA GLY A 123 10.50 -32.85 20.73
C GLY A 123 11.73 -32.97 21.61
N LEU A 124 12.74 -32.10 21.45
CA LEU A 124 14.10 -32.32 21.95
C LEU A 124 14.70 -31.03 22.53
N PRO A 125 15.41 -31.08 23.66
CA PRO A 125 16.22 -29.95 24.11
C PRO A 125 17.44 -29.80 23.18
N MET A 126 17.57 -28.61 22.58
CA MET A 126 18.60 -28.33 21.58
C MET A 126 19.37 -27.03 21.86
N GLN A 127 20.57 -26.95 21.30
CA GLN A 127 21.35 -25.72 21.21
C GLN A 127 21.90 -25.57 19.80
N VAL A 128 21.85 -24.36 19.25
CA VAL A 128 22.59 -23.97 18.06
C VAL A 128 23.63 -22.91 18.41
N GLY A 129 24.81 -22.99 17.79
CA GLY A 129 25.91 -22.05 17.96
C GLY A 129 26.60 -21.74 16.64
N ILE A 130 26.79 -20.45 16.37
CA ILE A 130 27.41 -19.94 15.14
C ILE A 130 28.55 -18.99 15.51
N THR A 131 29.71 -19.22 14.89
CA THR A 131 30.89 -18.39 15.09
C THR A 131 31.13 -17.52 13.86
N TYR A 132 31.24 -16.21 14.07
CA TYR A 132 31.48 -15.22 13.02
C TYR A 132 32.93 -14.72 13.06
N GLY A 133 33.50 -14.40 11.90
CA GLY A 133 34.86 -13.88 11.81
C GLY A 133 35.95 -14.95 11.77
N THR A 134 37.21 -14.50 11.72
CA THR A 134 38.38 -15.39 11.65
C THR A 134 39.41 -15.06 12.73
N GLY A 135 40.05 -16.08 13.31
CA GLY A 135 41.14 -15.92 14.27
C GLY A 135 40.69 -15.41 15.65
N GLY A 136 41.56 -14.66 16.33
CA GLY A 136 41.37 -14.23 17.73
C GLY A 136 40.28 -13.18 17.99
N THR A 137 39.55 -12.76 16.96
CA THR A 137 38.43 -11.79 17.04
C THR A 137 37.08 -12.44 16.76
N ALA A 138 37.03 -13.76 16.62
CA ALA A 138 35.80 -14.48 16.35
C ALA A 138 34.82 -14.39 17.54
N THR A 139 33.55 -14.15 17.25
CA THR A 139 32.47 -14.11 18.23
C THR A 139 31.53 -15.28 17.99
N THR A 140 30.95 -15.85 19.04
CA THR A 140 29.97 -16.93 18.92
C THR A 140 28.64 -16.47 19.49
N ASP A 141 27.57 -16.62 18.71
CA ASP A 141 26.20 -16.42 19.15
C ASP A 141 25.48 -17.78 19.27
N THR A 142 24.51 -17.89 20.18
CA THR A 142 23.85 -19.16 20.50
C THR A 142 22.35 -19.01 20.73
N ARG A 143 21.58 -20.05 20.41
CA ARG A 143 20.16 -20.19 20.80
C ARG A 143 19.95 -21.54 21.47
N GLY A 144 19.04 -21.62 22.43
CA GLY A 144 18.72 -22.87 23.11
C GLY A 144 17.68 -22.71 24.21
N TYR A 145 17.60 -23.70 25.09
CA TYR A 145 16.66 -23.75 26.20
C TYR A 145 17.34 -23.44 27.53
N GLY A 146 16.73 -22.58 28.33
CA GLY A 146 17.21 -22.14 29.65
C GLY A 146 16.81 -23.07 30.79
N ILE A 147 16.12 -24.17 30.49
CA ILE A 147 15.70 -25.21 31.44
C ILE A 147 15.95 -26.60 30.84
N THR A 148 15.84 -27.65 31.65
CA THR A 148 15.97 -29.04 31.17
C THR A 148 14.76 -29.47 30.36
N GLY A 149 14.91 -30.46 29.46
CA GLY A 149 13.78 -31.05 28.73
C GLY A 149 12.69 -31.60 29.66
N THR A 150 13.09 -32.27 30.74
CA THR A 150 12.19 -32.78 31.80
C THR A 150 11.37 -31.66 32.42
N SER A 151 12.01 -30.52 32.73
CA SER A 151 11.32 -29.37 33.32
C SER A 151 10.36 -28.72 32.33
N LEU A 152 10.70 -28.70 31.05
CA LEU A 152 9.85 -28.19 29.99
C LEU A 152 8.61 -29.08 29.78
N PHE A 153 8.79 -30.41 29.68
CA PHE A 153 7.66 -31.35 29.63
C PHE A 153 6.76 -31.22 30.85
N GLN A 154 7.34 -31.09 32.04
CA GLN A 154 6.56 -30.88 33.27
C GLN A 154 5.77 -29.57 33.22
N ALA A 155 6.37 -28.47 32.77
CA ALA A 155 5.68 -27.18 32.61
C ALA A 155 4.50 -27.29 31.63
N ILE A 156 4.68 -28.02 30.52
CA ILE A 156 3.61 -28.28 29.54
C ILE A 156 2.49 -29.11 30.16
N ALA A 157 2.82 -30.17 30.91
CA ALA A 157 1.83 -31.00 31.61
C ALA A 157 1.04 -30.21 32.67
N ASP A 158 1.69 -29.24 33.32
CA ASP A 158 1.11 -28.43 34.40
C ASP A 158 0.21 -27.29 33.92
N ILE A 159 0.15 -26.99 32.60
CA ILE A 159 -0.75 -25.98 32.03
C ILE A 159 -2.18 -26.19 32.51
N ASN A 160 -2.67 -27.43 32.43
CA ASN A 160 -3.93 -27.85 33.02
C ASN A 160 -3.91 -29.35 33.29
N SER A 161 -3.77 -29.71 34.57
CA SER A 161 -3.70 -31.12 35.02
C SER A 161 -4.92 -32.00 34.67
N ALA A 162 -6.04 -31.42 34.23
CA ALA A 162 -7.20 -32.17 33.74
C ALA A 162 -7.06 -32.64 32.28
N ASN A 163 -6.11 -32.06 31.54
CA ASN A 163 -5.88 -32.30 30.12
C ASN A 163 -4.58 -33.10 29.89
N THR A 164 -4.39 -33.61 28.67
CA THR A 164 -3.19 -34.35 28.26
C THR A 164 -2.43 -33.57 27.19
N TYR A 165 -1.23 -33.12 27.56
CA TYR A 165 -0.35 -32.35 26.69
C TYR A 165 0.97 -33.07 26.39
N VAL A 166 1.43 -33.94 27.29
CA VAL A 166 2.66 -34.71 27.13
C VAL A 166 2.32 -36.17 26.88
N TYR A 167 3.03 -36.76 25.92
CA TYR A 167 2.83 -38.13 25.47
C TYR A 167 4.16 -38.86 25.53
N ASP A 168 4.14 -40.06 26.09
CA ASP A 168 5.33 -40.90 26.25
C ASP A 168 5.48 -41.89 25.10
N TYR A 169 6.68 -42.45 24.94
CA TYR A 169 6.90 -43.59 24.07
C TYR A 169 6.11 -44.80 24.57
N THR A 170 5.51 -45.52 23.63
CA THR A 170 4.61 -46.65 23.95
C THR A 170 5.31 -48.00 23.92
N SER A 171 6.49 -48.08 23.29
CA SER A 171 7.24 -49.30 23.04
C SER A 171 8.76 -49.07 23.06
N GLY A 172 9.54 -50.14 22.89
CA GLY A 172 10.99 -50.07 22.82
C GLY A 172 11.71 -49.73 24.14
N PRO A 173 13.03 -49.51 24.10
CA PRO A 173 13.83 -49.19 25.29
C PRO A 173 13.49 -47.87 25.98
N LEU A 174 12.86 -46.93 25.27
CA LEU A 174 12.46 -45.62 25.82
C LEU A 174 11.00 -45.62 26.30
N GLN A 175 10.34 -46.79 26.37
CA GLN A 175 8.95 -46.88 26.82
C GLN A 175 8.74 -46.19 28.17
N GLY A 176 7.80 -45.25 28.22
CA GLY A 176 7.51 -44.43 29.41
C GLY A 176 8.35 -43.17 29.55
N ASP A 177 9.35 -42.95 28.69
CA ASP A 177 10.01 -41.66 28.55
C ASP A 177 9.19 -40.72 27.65
N HIS A 178 9.39 -39.41 27.79
CA HIS A 178 8.65 -38.42 27.02
C HIS A 178 8.99 -38.49 25.52
N ARG A 179 7.94 -38.61 24.70
CA ARG A 179 8.01 -38.60 23.24
C ARG A 179 7.67 -37.21 22.70
N ALA A 180 6.61 -36.56 23.16
CA ALA A 180 6.24 -35.27 22.60
C ALA A 180 5.40 -34.40 23.55
N GLY A 181 5.65 -33.10 23.50
CA GLY A 181 4.78 -32.06 24.04
C GLY A 181 3.93 -31.52 22.89
N LEU A 182 2.63 -31.76 22.97
CA LEU A 182 1.66 -31.31 21.96
C LEU A 182 1.48 -29.80 22.05
N SER A 183 1.77 -29.08 20.96
CA SER A 183 1.49 -27.64 20.87
C SER A 183 0.00 -27.36 20.64
N PRO A 184 -0.48 -26.15 20.96
CA PRO A 184 -1.86 -25.75 20.65
C PRO A 184 -2.19 -25.80 19.16
N SER A 185 -1.27 -25.37 18.30
CA SER A 185 -1.49 -25.36 16.84
C SER A 185 -1.76 -26.76 16.30
N GLN A 186 -0.98 -27.76 16.76
CA GLN A 186 -1.16 -29.14 16.39
C GLN A 186 -2.37 -29.79 17.06
N ALA A 187 -2.65 -29.47 18.33
CA ALA A 187 -3.82 -29.98 19.03
C ALA A 187 -5.12 -29.59 18.31
N VAL A 188 -5.24 -28.33 17.89
CA VAL A 188 -6.41 -27.83 17.18
C VAL A 188 -6.50 -28.44 15.78
N SER A 189 -5.38 -28.53 15.03
CA SER A 189 -5.38 -29.08 13.67
C SER A 189 -5.83 -30.55 13.60
N VAL A 190 -5.42 -31.37 14.58
CA VAL A 190 -5.78 -32.80 14.64
C VAL A 190 -7.02 -33.07 15.50
N ASN A 191 -7.65 -32.04 16.08
CA ASN A 191 -8.74 -32.14 17.05
C ASN A 191 -8.42 -33.11 18.20
N ALA A 192 -7.26 -32.92 18.83
CA ALA A 192 -6.78 -33.77 19.91
C ALA A 192 -7.75 -33.72 21.12
N PRO A 193 -8.26 -34.86 21.61
CA PRO A 193 -9.21 -34.88 22.72
C PRO A 193 -8.53 -34.49 24.05
N ASN A 194 -9.26 -33.77 24.91
CA ASN A 194 -8.80 -33.34 26.24
C ASN A 194 -7.45 -32.60 26.20
N SER A 195 -7.27 -31.70 25.22
CA SER A 195 -6.06 -30.89 25.05
C SER A 195 -6.46 -29.43 24.75
N PHE A 196 -5.60 -28.67 24.06
CA PHE A 196 -5.94 -27.33 23.57
C PHE A 196 -7.09 -27.38 22.57
N SER A 197 -7.95 -26.38 22.62
CA SER A 197 -9.11 -26.25 21.74
C SER A 197 -9.34 -24.80 21.34
N ALA A 198 -9.98 -24.56 20.19
CA ALA A 198 -10.39 -23.21 19.79
C ALA A 198 -11.28 -22.54 20.88
N SER A 199 -12.12 -23.34 21.55
CA SER A 199 -13.01 -22.86 22.62
C SER A 199 -12.30 -22.38 23.88
N ASP A 200 -11.00 -22.62 24.03
CA ASP A 200 -10.20 -22.03 25.12
C ASP A 200 -10.23 -20.49 25.05
N TRP A 201 -10.42 -19.93 23.85
CA TRP A 201 -10.47 -18.50 23.58
C TRP A 201 -11.86 -17.87 23.72
N SER A 202 -12.94 -18.65 23.82
CA SER A 202 -14.31 -18.11 23.75
C SER A 202 -14.60 -17.03 24.79
N GLY A 203 -14.08 -17.20 26.02
CA GLY A 203 -14.25 -16.20 27.07
C GLY A 203 -13.56 -14.88 26.74
N TYR A 204 -12.38 -14.93 26.10
CA TYR A 204 -11.62 -13.74 25.72
C TYR A 204 -12.24 -13.05 24.51
N VAL A 205 -12.61 -13.81 23.47
CA VAL A 205 -13.33 -13.29 22.29
C VAL A 205 -14.65 -12.63 22.70
N THR A 206 -15.46 -13.28 23.55
CA THR A 206 -16.71 -12.72 24.07
C THR A 206 -16.49 -11.41 24.84
N SER A 207 -15.38 -11.29 25.57
CA SER A 207 -15.07 -10.07 26.33
C SER A 207 -14.92 -8.85 25.42
N LEU A 208 -14.50 -9.06 24.16
CA LEU A 208 -14.31 -7.97 23.20
C LEU A 208 -15.63 -7.44 22.64
N GLU A 209 -16.67 -8.27 22.51
CA GLU A 209 -17.98 -7.87 21.96
C GLU A 209 -18.57 -6.63 22.67
N THR A 210 -18.27 -6.47 23.96
CA THR A 210 -18.75 -5.34 24.77
C THR A 210 -17.68 -4.27 24.99
N SER A 211 -16.39 -4.64 25.02
CA SER A 211 -15.31 -3.71 25.34
C SER A 211 -14.97 -2.78 24.19
N VAL A 212 -15.04 -3.24 22.94
CA VAL A 212 -14.68 -2.44 21.75
C VAL A 212 -15.49 -1.16 21.59
N ALA A 213 -16.72 -1.13 22.11
CA ALA A 213 -17.57 0.07 22.09
C ALA A 213 -17.13 1.14 23.11
N ASN A 214 -16.37 0.75 24.14
CA ASN A 214 -15.98 1.59 25.27
C ASN A 214 -14.47 1.86 25.34
N GLN A 215 -13.66 0.96 24.80
CA GLN A 215 -12.21 1.03 24.70
C GLN A 215 -11.80 0.51 23.31
N PRO A 216 -11.51 1.40 22.36
CA PRO A 216 -11.19 0.99 21.00
C PRO A 216 -9.89 0.18 20.99
N ILE A 217 -9.91 -0.95 20.29
CA ILE A 217 -8.72 -1.74 19.96
C ILE A 217 -8.23 -1.27 18.60
N SER A 218 -6.96 -0.87 18.54
CA SER A 218 -6.36 -0.31 17.33
C SER A 218 -5.03 -1.00 17.00
N ILE A 219 -4.86 -1.31 15.72
CA ILE A 219 -3.74 -2.08 15.20
C ILE A 219 -3.13 -1.29 14.04
N ALA A 220 -1.86 -0.93 14.16
CA ALA A 220 -1.14 -0.19 13.13
C ALA A 220 0.26 -0.74 12.88
N GLY A 221 0.74 -0.62 11.65
CA GLY A 221 2.03 -1.16 11.25
C GLY A 221 2.31 -1.03 9.76
N PHE A 222 3.27 -1.82 9.29
CA PHE A 222 3.76 -1.74 7.92
C PHE A 222 3.86 -3.14 7.32
N PHE A 223 3.26 -3.32 6.15
CA PHE A 223 3.50 -4.47 5.30
C PHE A 223 4.68 -4.17 4.38
N ASN A 224 5.63 -5.09 4.27
CA ASN A 224 6.86 -4.88 3.49
C ASN A 224 6.72 -5.18 1.99
N GLY A 225 5.54 -5.64 1.55
CA GLY A 225 5.33 -6.13 0.21
C GLY A 225 5.85 -7.56 0.05
N ALA A 226 5.01 -8.45 -0.47
CA ALA A 226 5.33 -9.86 -0.63
C ALA A 226 4.39 -10.52 -1.65
N PRO A 227 4.79 -11.66 -2.25
CA PRO A 227 3.87 -12.51 -2.97
C PRO A 227 2.98 -13.32 -2.01
N ASP A 228 1.70 -13.44 -2.35
CA ASP A 228 0.74 -14.34 -1.71
C ASP A 228 1.01 -15.83 -2.05
N ALA A 229 0.17 -16.74 -1.56
CA ALA A 229 0.31 -18.18 -1.85
C ALA A 229 0.12 -18.54 -3.33
N ASN A 230 -0.55 -17.68 -4.09
CA ASN A 230 -0.76 -17.82 -5.54
C ASN A 230 0.37 -17.17 -6.37
N GLY A 231 1.33 -16.52 -5.72
CA GLY A 231 2.46 -15.84 -6.35
C GLY A 231 2.12 -14.43 -6.85
N ASN A 232 0.99 -13.85 -6.44
CA ASN A 232 0.64 -12.46 -6.73
C ASN A 232 1.28 -11.53 -5.70
N TRP A 233 1.98 -10.52 -6.20
CA TRP A 233 2.66 -9.52 -5.40
C TRP A 233 1.69 -8.44 -4.94
N HIS A 234 1.74 -8.18 -3.64
CA HIS A 234 1.08 -7.06 -3.00
C HIS A 234 2.14 -6.02 -2.63
N ASN A 235 1.86 -4.74 -2.91
CA ASN A 235 2.81 -3.67 -2.64
C ASN A 235 2.95 -3.40 -1.14
N ALA A 236 4.10 -2.87 -0.74
CA ALA A 236 4.31 -2.41 0.63
C ALA A 236 3.35 -1.25 0.95
N GLY A 237 2.96 -1.13 2.23
CA GLY A 237 2.05 -0.08 2.66
C GLY A 237 1.88 -0.03 4.17
N PHE A 238 1.53 1.16 4.65
CA PHE A 238 1.12 1.37 6.04
C PHE A 238 -0.33 0.93 6.25
N PHE A 239 -0.61 0.30 7.40
CA PHE A 239 -1.96 -0.01 7.83
C PHE A 239 -2.28 0.60 9.19
N SER A 240 -3.52 1.03 9.37
CA SER A 240 -4.11 1.39 10.65
C SER A 240 -5.57 0.95 10.67
N TYR A 241 -5.94 0.15 11.67
CA TYR A 241 -7.23 -0.49 11.76
C TYR A 241 -7.80 -0.40 13.17
N SER A 242 -9.10 -0.21 13.27
CA SER A 242 -9.85 -0.23 14.52
C SER A 242 -10.84 -1.39 14.55
N LEU A 243 -10.89 -2.12 15.66
CA LEU A 243 -11.82 -3.23 15.85
C LEU A 243 -13.23 -2.73 16.16
N GLN A 244 -14.23 -3.29 15.48
CA GLN A 244 -15.65 -3.01 15.66
C GLN A 244 -16.43 -4.31 15.84
N TRP A 245 -17.61 -4.20 16.45
CA TRP A 245 -18.56 -5.30 16.62
C TRP A 245 -19.93 -4.87 16.07
N ASP A 246 -20.48 -5.61 15.12
CA ASP A 246 -21.78 -5.29 14.50
C ASP A 246 -22.98 -5.97 15.19
N GLY A 247 -22.73 -6.71 16.28
CA GLY A 247 -23.71 -7.56 16.95
C GLY A 247 -23.64 -9.05 16.57
N THR A 248 -22.88 -9.41 15.53
CA THR A 248 -22.72 -10.78 15.01
C THR A 248 -21.27 -11.13 14.63
N ASN A 249 -20.54 -10.21 14.01
CA ASN A 249 -19.16 -10.37 13.55
C ASN A 249 -18.28 -9.22 14.01
N PHE A 250 -17.00 -9.52 14.13
CA PHE A 250 -15.97 -8.52 14.30
C PHE A 250 -15.56 -7.96 12.94
N TRP A 251 -15.24 -6.68 12.92
CA TRP A 251 -14.72 -5.97 11.76
C TRP A 251 -13.45 -5.22 12.15
N LEU A 252 -12.36 -5.48 11.45
CA LEU A 252 -11.24 -4.55 11.44
C LEU A 252 -11.55 -3.54 10.33
N ALA A 253 -11.83 -2.30 10.73
CA ALA A 253 -12.12 -1.20 9.82
C ALA A 253 -10.86 -0.35 9.63
N PRO A 254 -10.45 -0.03 8.39
CA PRO A 254 -9.29 0.82 8.15
C PRO A 254 -9.58 2.26 8.59
N ASP A 255 -8.59 2.89 9.23
CA ASP A 255 -8.64 4.31 9.55
C ASP A 255 -8.26 5.16 8.32
N ALA A 256 -8.54 6.47 8.36
CA ALA A 256 -8.29 7.38 7.24
C ALA A 256 -6.82 7.51 6.81
N SER A 257 -5.86 7.28 7.74
CA SER A 257 -4.42 7.30 7.43
C SER A 257 -3.88 5.98 6.88
N SER A 258 -4.69 4.92 6.85
CA SER A 258 -4.28 3.61 6.35
C SER A 258 -4.09 3.64 4.83
N GLN A 259 -2.97 3.11 4.32
CA GLN A 259 -2.75 2.91 2.89
C GLN A 259 -3.29 1.55 2.42
N ILE A 260 -3.32 0.56 3.32
CA ILE A 260 -3.98 -0.73 3.12
C ILE A 260 -5.44 -0.58 3.54
N GLN A 261 -6.36 -0.70 2.58
CA GLN A 261 -7.79 -0.50 2.79
C GLN A 261 -8.56 -1.82 2.71
N GLY A 262 -9.86 -1.75 2.98
CA GLY A 262 -10.79 -2.89 3.00
C GLY A 262 -11.17 -3.29 4.42
N TYR A 263 -12.46 -3.53 4.65
CA TYR A 263 -13.01 -3.98 5.93
C TYR A 263 -12.83 -5.49 6.06
N ILE A 264 -12.11 -5.94 7.08
CA ILE A 264 -11.86 -7.37 7.32
C ILE A 264 -12.94 -7.90 8.26
N LYS A 265 -13.83 -8.77 7.75
CA LYS A 265 -14.89 -9.42 8.53
C LYS A 265 -14.41 -10.75 9.08
N ILE A 266 -14.58 -10.97 10.39
CA ILE A 266 -14.31 -12.26 11.03
C ILE A 266 -15.41 -12.64 12.01
N SER A 267 -15.90 -13.87 11.93
CA SER A 267 -16.85 -14.41 12.91
C SER A 267 -16.13 -14.79 14.20
N PRO A 268 -16.79 -14.80 15.37
CA PRO A 268 -16.17 -15.26 16.62
C PRO A 268 -15.56 -16.66 16.50
N ALA A 269 -16.24 -17.59 15.85
CA ALA A 269 -15.75 -18.96 15.67
C ALA A 269 -14.50 -19.02 14.77
N ASN A 270 -14.43 -18.21 13.70
CA ASN A 270 -13.22 -18.15 12.89
C ASN A 270 -12.07 -17.51 13.66
N LEU A 271 -12.34 -16.44 14.44
CA LEU A 271 -11.33 -15.81 15.28
C LEU A 271 -10.75 -16.79 16.31
N GLU A 272 -11.59 -17.55 17.02
CA GLU A 272 -11.17 -18.59 17.95
C GLU A 272 -10.27 -19.65 17.28
N ASN A 273 -10.59 -20.06 16.05
CA ASN A 273 -9.78 -21.02 15.27
C ASN A 273 -8.48 -20.43 14.71
N SER A 274 -8.36 -19.10 14.67
CA SER A 274 -7.21 -18.41 14.12
C SER A 274 -6.10 -18.17 15.15
N ILE A 275 -6.44 -18.02 16.43
CA ILE A 275 -5.47 -17.63 17.46
C ILE A 275 -4.38 -18.69 17.67
N TYR A 276 -4.76 -19.97 17.82
CA TYR A 276 -3.76 -21.05 17.98
C TYR A 276 -3.17 -21.56 16.66
N SER A 277 -3.93 -21.56 15.56
CA SER A 277 -3.56 -22.35 14.36
C SER A 277 -3.91 -21.75 13.00
N THR A 278 -4.23 -20.45 12.88
CA THR A 278 -4.61 -19.78 11.61
C THR A 278 -5.64 -20.53 10.74
N LEU A 279 -6.43 -21.44 11.30
CA LEU A 279 -7.39 -22.28 10.54
C LEU A 279 -8.67 -21.53 10.18
N GLY A 280 -8.92 -20.39 10.83
CA GLY A 280 -10.06 -19.53 10.51
C GLY A 280 -9.84 -18.76 9.21
N SER A 281 -10.97 -18.33 8.64
CA SER A 281 -11.02 -17.50 7.43
C SER A 281 -11.74 -16.19 7.67
N VAL A 282 -11.38 -15.20 6.87
CA VAL A 282 -12.00 -13.86 6.83
C VAL A 282 -12.53 -13.58 5.44
N GLU A 283 -13.35 -12.54 5.35
CA GLU A 283 -13.78 -11.96 4.09
C GLU A 283 -13.43 -10.47 4.09
N ILE A 284 -12.94 -9.96 2.96
CA ILE A 284 -12.57 -8.55 2.80
C ILE A 284 -13.68 -7.83 2.04
N TYR A 285 -14.05 -6.62 2.46
CA TYR A 285 -15.08 -5.81 1.79
C TYR A 285 -14.54 -4.42 1.46
N THR A 286 -14.90 -3.85 0.32
CA THR A 286 -14.56 -2.45 0.00
C THR A 286 -15.26 -1.50 0.96
N ASN A 287 -16.55 -1.70 1.18
CA ASN A 287 -17.34 -1.04 2.21
C ASN A 287 -18.03 -2.08 3.09
N GLN A 288 -18.17 -1.79 4.39
CA GLN A 288 -18.89 -2.67 5.32
C GLN A 288 -20.35 -2.96 4.91
N THR A 289 -20.96 -2.07 4.13
CA THR A 289 -22.34 -2.19 3.63
C THR A 289 -22.47 -2.97 2.32
N ASP A 290 -21.36 -3.37 1.70
CA ASP A 290 -21.39 -4.11 0.43
C ASP A 290 -22.03 -5.49 0.62
N ALA A 291 -22.81 -5.92 -0.37
CA ALA A 291 -23.54 -7.19 -0.30
C ALA A 291 -22.63 -8.42 -0.51
N THR A 292 -21.49 -8.22 -1.16
CA THR A 292 -20.54 -9.28 -1.52
C THR A 292 -19.12 -8.88 -1.16
N PRO A 293 -18.30 -9.81 -0.66
CA PRO A 293 -16.90 -9.55 -0.38
C PRO A 293 -16.11 -9.28 -1.67
N TYR A 294 -15.01 -8.55 -1.53
CA TYR A 294 -13.98 -8.39 -2.53
C TYR A 294 -13.29 -9.72 -2.82
N GLN A 295 -13.04 -10.02 -4.08
CA GLN A 295 -12.32 -11.20 -4.51
C GLN A 295 -10.87 -10.81 -4.84
N ILE A 296 -9.93 -11.33 -4.06
CA ILE A 296 -8.50 -11.12 -4.30
C ILE A 296 -8.14 -11.74 -5.66
N TYR A 297 -7.34 -11.03 -6.45
CA TYR A 297 -7.00 -11.48 -7.79
C TYR A 297 -6.25 -12.81 -7.77
N GLY A 298 -6.72 -13.76 -8.58
CA GLY A 298 -6.15 -15.11 -8.64
C GLY A 298 -6.77 -16.10 -7.65
N ASP A 299 -7.49 -15.62 -6.64
CA ASP A 299 -8.14 -16.49 -5.65
C ASP A 299 -9.43 -17.11 -6.21
N ALA A 300 -9.65 -18.39 -5.88
CA ALA A 300 -10.83 -19.13 -6.29
C ALA A 300 -12.07 -18.83 -5.42
N SER A 301 -11.88 -18.17 -4.27
CA SER A 301 -12.90 -17.86 -3.26
C SER A 301 -12.63 -16.48 -2.68
N PRO A 302 -13.65 -15.73 -2.23
CA PRO A 302 -13.44 -14.50 -1.46
C PRO A 302 -13.04 -14.74 0.00
N GLU A 303 -13.09 -15.99 0.49
CA GLU A 303 -12.57 -16.34 1.81
C GLU A 303 -11.04 -16.38 1.80
N MET A 304 -10.42 -15.63 2.70
CA MET A 304 -8.97 -15.58 2.88
C MET A 304 -8.59 -16.26 4.20
N ASN A 305 -7.56 -17.11 4.20
CA ASN A 305 -7.03 -17.69 5.43
C ASN A 305 -6.42 -16.59 6.32
N THR A 306 -6.57 -16.69 7.65
CA THR A 306 -6.01 -15.66 8.55
C THR A 306 -4.49 -15.57 8.59
N GLY A 307 -3.76 -16.59 8.14
CA GLY A 307 -2.30 -16.62 8.02
C GLY A 307 -1.79 -16.39 6.59
N GLU A 308 -2.63 -15.91 5.68
CA GLU A 308 -2.24 -15.64 4.29
C GLU A 308 -1.10 -14.60 4.22
N ASN A 309 -0.11 -14.81 3.36
CA ASN A 309 1.04 -13.89 3.25
C ASN A 309 0.75 -12.70 2.32
N ASN A 310 -0.20 -11.85 2.70
CA ASN A 310 -0.56 -10.63 1.99
C ASN A 310 -0.78 -9.44 2.95
N GLN A 311 -1.17 -8.30 2.39
CA GLN A 311 -1.36 -7.06 3.14
C GLN A 311 -2.41 -7.16 4.28
N TRP A 312 -3.48 -7.94 4.11
CA TRP A 312 -4.49 -8.14 5.16
C TRP A 312 -4.08 -9.20 6.17
N GLY A 313 -3.33 -10.22 5.75
CA GLY A 313 -2.73 -11.20 6.65
C GLY A 313 -1.72 -10.59 7.62
N GLU A 314 -0.98 -9.56 7.21
CA GLU A 314 -0.11 -8.80 8.13
C GLU A 314 -0.93 -8.05 9.20
N VAL A 315 -2.06 -7.44 8.83
CA VAL A 315 -2.99 -6.82 9.80
C VAL A 315 -3.47 -7.86 10.82
N LEU A 316 -3.86 -9.04 10.34
CA LEU A 316 -4.33 -10.14 11.19
C LEU A 316 -3.21 -10.71 12.06
N THR A 317 -1.98 -10.77 11.58
CA THR A 317 -0.81 -11.19 12.36
C THR A 317 -0.64 -10.29 13.59
N GLN A 318 -0.71 -8.98 13.42
CA GLN A 318 -0.67 -8.05 14.55
C GLN A 318 -1.89 -8.22 15.47
N PHE A 319 -3.10 -8.38 14.92
CA PHE A 319 -4.32 -8.58 15.70
C PHE A 319 -4.29 -9.87 16.55
N LEU A 320 -3.88 -10.99 15.98
CA LEU A 320 -3.81 -12.28 16.68
C LEU A 320 -2.70 -12.32 17.73
N THR A 321 -1.60 -11.60 17.51
CA THR A 321 -0.51 -11.44 18.49
C THR A 321 -1.01 -10.87 19.83
N GLY A 322 -1.98 -9.95 19.79
CA GLY A 322 -2.57 -9.34 20.99
C GLY A 322 -3.32 -10.35 21.88
N PHE A 323 -3.94 -11.36 21.28
CA PHE A 323 -4.56 -12.47 22.01
C PHE A 323 -3.52 -13.36 22.68
N THR A 324 -2.50 -13.79 21.92
CA THR A 324 -1.45 -14.69 22.42
C THR A 324 -0.80 -14.14 23.69
N ALA A 325 -0.44 -12.84 23.70
CA ALA A 325 0.19 -12.20 24.85
C ALA A 325 -0.77 -11.73 25.95
N GLY A 326 -2.09 -11.69 25.69
CA GLY A 326 -3.09 -11.24 26.67
C GLY A 326 -3.17 -9.71 26.82
N PHE A 327 -2.96 -8.94 25.75
CA PHE A 327 -2.90 -7.47 25.82
C PHE A 327 -4.25 -6.76 25.87
N TYR A 328 -5.26 -7.24 25.17
CA TYR A 328 -6.55 -6.56 25.08
C TYR A 328 -7.27 -6.45 26.43
N ASN A 329 -7.93 -5.31 26.64
CA ASN A 329 -8.59 -4.93 27.88
C ASN A 329 -7.65 -4.90 29.10
N THR A 330 -6.35 -4.69 28.91
CA THR A 330 -5.37 -4.56 29.98
C THR A 330 -4.56 -3.28 29.89
N THR A 331 -3.88 -2.92 30.98
CA THR A 331 -2.98 -1.76 31.02
C THR A 331 -1.64 -2.13 31.65
N GLY A 332 -0.55 -1.73 31.01
CA GLY A 332 0.82 -1.87 31.49
C GLY A 332 1.17 -0.85 32.58
N GLN A 333 2.25 -1.12 33.32
CA GLN A 333 2.84 -0.21 34.30
C GLN A 333 4.33 -0.01 33.98
N SER A 334 4.76 1.25 33.90
CA SER A 334 6.17 1.57 33.65
C SER A 334 7.11 0.95 34.70
N TYR A 335 8.28 0.47 34.25
CA TYR A 335 9.37 0.07 35.13
C TYR A 335 9.92 1.20 35.99
N ASN A 336 9.81 2.44 35.50
CA ASN A 336 10.14 3.59 36.31
C ASN A 336 8.98 3.87 37.26
N SER A 337 9.14 3.49 38.53
CA SER A 337 8.12 3.67 39.57
C SER A 337 7.67 5.13 39.81
N ALA A 338 8.43 6.12 39.33
CA ALA A 338 8.02 7.53 39.37
C ALA A 338 6.93 7.87 38.33
N ILE A 339 6.70 6.99 37.36
CA ILE A 339 5.67 7.10 36.33
C ILE A 339 4.48 6.24 36.77
N THR A 340 3.35 6.91 37.02
CA THR A 340 2.15 6.27 37.60
C THR A 340 0.99 6.17 36.64
N SER A 341 1.06 6.82 35.48
CA SER A 341 0.05 6.71 34.43
C SER A 341 0.05 5.29 33.84
N PRO A 342 -1.11 4.62 33.77
CA PRO A 342 -1.24 3.35 33.07
C PRO A 342 -0.92 3.49 31.58
N ILE A 343 -0.40 2.43 30.98
CA ILE A 343 -0.14 2.34 29.54
C ILE A 343 -1.24 1.48 28.93
N ASP A 344 -2.03 2.03 28.01
CA ASP A 344 -3.10 1.28 27.34
C ASP A 344 -2.52 0.26 26.36
N LEU A 345 -2.86 -1.02 26.55
CA LEU A 345 -2.41 -2.13 25.70
C LEU A 345 -3.44 -2.54 24.65
N ASN A 346 -4.55 -1.81 24.48
CA ASN A 346 -5.46 -2.00 23.34
C ASN A 346 -4.86 -1.51 22.01
N SER A 347 -3.77 -0.75 22.07
CA SER A 347 -3.05 -0.26 20.91
C SER A 347 -1.70 -0.96 20.75
N ASN A 348 -1.44 -1.54 19.58
CA ASN A 348 -0.22 -2.34 19.37
C ASN A 348 1.08 -1.53 19.40
N TRP A 349 1.03 -0.22 19.19
CA TRP A 349 2.17 0.67 19.37
C TRP A 349 2.61 0.83 20.83
N ASN A 350 1.90 0.22 21.80
CA ASN A 350 2.27 0.18 23.21
C ASN A 350 2.70 -1.22 23.69
N TRP A 351 2.76 -2.22 22.81
CA TRP A 351 3.09 -3.61 23.14
C TRP A 351 4.59 -3.82 23.37
N ASP A 352 5.11 -3.21 24.43
CA ASP A 352 6.41 -3.58 24.95
C ASP A 352 6.37 -5.06 25.38
N PRO A 353 7.31 -5.91 24.91
CA PRO A 353 7.33 -7.34 25.23
C PRO A 353 7.37 -7.62 26.74
N THR A 354 7.79 -6.65 27.54
CA THR A 354 7.77 -6.77 29.00
C THR A 354 6.39 -6.82 29.63
N TYR A 355 5.33 -6.44 28.90
CA TYR A 355 3.94 -6.57 29.36
C TYR A 355 3.29 -7.91 28.98
N ALA A 356 3.93 -8.70 28.12
CA ALA A 356 3.37 -9.94 27.62
C ALA A 356 3.15 -10.96 28.76
N PHE A 357 2.13 -11.80 28.59
CA PHE A 357 1.78 -12.88 29.52
C PHE A 357 1.56 -12.38 30.97
N GLY A 358 0.88 -11.24 31.09
CA GLY A 358 0.46 -10.68 32.38
C GLY A 358 1.59 -10.11 33.25
N LYS A 359 2.80 -9.92 32.71
CA LYS A 359 3.90 -9.29 33.44
C LYS A 359 3.78 -7.77 33.43
N ASN A 360 4.27 -7.14 34.49
CA ASN A 360 4.34 -5.67 34.63
C ASN A 360 3.03 -4.92 34.29
N LEU A 361 1.88 -5.56 34.51
CA LEU A 361 0.59 -4.90 34.37
C LEU A 361 0.33 -3.98 35.55
N THR A 362 -0.59 -3.03 35.36
CA THR A 362 -1.10 -2.19 36.43
C THR A 362 -1.63 -3.06 37.59
N SER A 363 -1.33 -2.66 38.82
CA SER A 363 -1.72 -3.42 40.02
C SER A 363 -3.21 -3.78 40.02
N GLY A 364 -3.50 -5.09 40.14
CA GLY A 364 -4.87 -5.63 40.15
C GLY A 364 -5.45 -5.95 38.77
N VAL A 365 -4.74 -5.65 37.68
CA VAL A 365 -5.12 -6.02 36.31
C VAL A 365 -4.52 -7.38 35.96
N THR A 366 -5.33 -8.25 35.34
CA THR A 366 -4.89 -9.54 34.81
C THR A 366 -5.54 -9.75 33.44
N PRO A 367 -4.86 -10.41 32.48
CA PRO A 367 -5.48 -10.78 31.20
C PRO A 367 -6.70 -11.67 31.40
N THR A 368 -7.67 -11.58 30.49
CA THR A 368 -8.83 -12.50 30.47
C THR A 368 -8.38 -13.93 30.18
N TYR A 369 -7.48 -14.07 29.21
CA TYR A 369 -6.77 -15.29 28.87
C TYR A 369 -5.47 -14.93 28.13
N MET A 370 -4.56 -15.88 28.00
CA MET A 370 -3.29 -15.78 27.25
C MET A 370 -2.85 -17.18 26.87
N ASP A 371 -1.96 -17.33 25.89
CA ASP A 371 -1.48 -18.66 25.50
C ASP A 371 -0.45 -19.20 26.53
N PRO A 372 -0.83 -20.20 27.36
CA PRO A 372 0.06 -20.72 28.39
C PRO A 372 1.22 -21.55 27.82
N TYR A 373 1.07 -22.11 26.62
CA TYR A 373 2.16 -22.85 25.97
C TYR A 373 3.23 -21.86 25.50
N SER A 374 2.83 -20.80 24.80
CA SER A 374 3.75 -19.73 24.38
C SER A 374 4.48 -19.08 25.55
N GLU A 375 3.81 -18.86 26.69
CA GLU A 375 4.42 -18.29 27.90
C GLU A 375 5.66 -19.08 28.34
N ILE A 376 5.60 -20.41 28.30
CA ILE A 376 6.70 -21.29 28.71
C ILE A 376 7.94 -21.03 27.87
N TYR A 377 7.81 -21.00 26.53
CA TYR A 377 8.94 -20.78 25.63
C TYR A 377 9.46 -19.36 25.70
N TYR A 378 8.56 -18.39 25.83
CA TYR A 378 8.87 -16.97 25.93
C TYR A 378 9.84 -16.66 27.08
N PHE A 379 9.63 -17.28 28.25
CA PHE A 379 10.48 -17.04 29.42
C PHE A 379 11.67 -18.00 29.56
N ASN A 380 11.64 -19.16 28.91
CA ASN A 380 12.59 -20.24 29.17
C ASN A 380 13.37 -20.73 27.94
N SER A 381 13.25 -20.10 26.78
CA SER A 381 13.96 -20.52 25.57
C SER A 381 14.19 -19.40 24.57
N ASN A 382 15.08 -19.63 23.60
CA ASN A 382 15.14 -18.85 22.37
C ASN A 382 14.54 -19.64 21.19
N SER A 383 13.49 -20.44 21.43
CA SER A 383 12.74 -21.18 20.42
C SER A 383 11.38 -20.50 20.19
N TYR A 384 10.82 -20.61 18.99
CA TYR A 384 9.43 -20.19 18.76
C TYR A 384 8.46 -21.13 19.47
N GLY A 385 7.60 -20.59 20.34
CA GLY A 385 6.57 -21.37 21.04
C GLY A 385 5.28 -21.51 20.24
N SER A 386 4.92 -20.52 19.44
CA SER A 386 3.70 -20.51 18.61
C SER A 386 3.90 -19.67 17.35
N GLY A 387 2.93 -19.72 16.45
CA GLY A 387 3.00 -19.11 15.12
C GLY A 387 3.30 -17.61 15.11
N TYR A 388 2.98 -16.88 16.18
CA TYR A 388 3.18 -15.42 16.27
C TYR A 388 4.10 -15.00 17.42
N SER A 389 4.81 -15.96 18.04
CA SER A 389 5.76 -15.68 19.12
C SER A 389 6.99 -14.88 18.64
N ASP A 390 7.29 -14.92 17.35
CA ASP A 390 8.29 -14.08 16.69
C ASP A 390 7.95 -12.59 16.78
N ASN A 391 6.69 -12.26 16.54
CA ASN A 391 6.19 -10.89 16.55
C ASN A 391 6.27 -10.26 17.96
N LEU A 392 6.13 -11.09 19.01
CA LEU A 392 6.35 -10.68 20.41
C LEU A 392 7.83 -10.46 20.72
N MET A 393 8.70 -11.33 20.20
CA MET A 393 10.13 -11.32 20.55
C MET A 393 10.96 -10.34 19.72
N LYS A 394 10.44 -9.83 18.60
CA LYS A 394 11.18 -8.97 17.65
C LYS A 394 11.72 -7.66 18.22
N GLN A 395 11.16 -7.19 19.35
CA GLN A 395 11.57 -5.93 19.99
C GLN A 395 12.73 -6.13 20.98
N TYR A 396 13.08 -7.36 21.34
CA TYR A 396 14.26 -7.62 22.17
C TYR A 396 15.55 -7.36 21.39
N SER A 397 16.49 -6.65 22.01
CA SER A 397 17.81 -6.35 21.42
C SER A 397 18.76 -7.55 21.47
N VAL A 398 18.53 -8.47 22.41
CA VAL A 398 19.34 -9.68 22.64
C VAL A 398 18.40 -10.82 23.03
N GLY A 399 18.74 -12.06 22.69
CA GLY A 399 18.00 -13.25 23.15
C GLY A 399 16.70 -13.55 22.39
N GLY A 400 16.50 -12.91 21.22
CA GLY A 400 15.45 -13.31 20.29
C GLY A 400 15.73 -14.70 19.67
N PRO A 401 14.72 -15.36 19.07
CA PRO A 401 14.85 -16.71 18.53
C PRO A 401 15.66 -16.83 17.23
N LEU A 402 15.75 -15.76 16.44
CA LEU A 402 16.54 -15.72 15.21
C LEU A 402 18.04 -15.66 15.50
N ILE A 403 18.84 -16.41 14.75
CA ILE A 403 20.30 -16.33 14.72
C ILE A 403 20.78 -16.11 13.28
N SER A 404 21.68 -15.13 13.06
CA SER A 404 22.20 -14.86 11.71
C SER A 404 23.02 -16.05 11.20
N VAL A 405 22.79 -16.46 9.96
CA VAL A 405 23.68 -17.42 9.28
C VAL A 405 24.53 -16.73 8.21
N TYR A 406 24.52 -15.40 8.16
CA TYR A 406 25.40 -14.58 7.33
C TYR A 406 26.56 -14.03 8.15
N ASP A 407 27.79 -14.21 7.66
CA ASP A 407 29.00 -13.64 8.24
C ASP A 407 29.40 -12.37 7.46
N PRO A 408 29.16 -11.17 8.02
CA PRO A 408 29.50 -9.93 7.34
C PRO A 408 31.01 -9.73 7.13
N SER A 409 31.87 -10.44 7.86
CA SER A 409 33.32 -10.36 7.66
C SER A 409 33.80 -11.11 6.41
N THR A 410 33.01 -12.07 5.93
CA THR A 410 33.30 -12.84 4.71
C THR A 410 32.35 -12.51 3.56
N SER A 411 31.32 -11.70 3.83
CA SER A 411 30.23 -11.38 2.91
C SER A 411 29.54 -12.61 2.32
N ALA A 412 29.35 -13.63 3.16
CA ALA A 412 28.78 -14.91 2.76
C ALA A 412 28.04 -15.59 3.92
N ASN A 413 27.24 -16.62 3.63
CA ASN A 413 26.77 -17.50 4.69
C ASN A 413 27.93 -18.20 5.41
N VAL A 414 27.74 -18.47 6.69
CA VAL A 414 28.73 -19.14 7.54
C VAL A 414 29.09 -20.51 6.96
N SER A 415 30.36 -20.89 7.08
CA SER A 415 30.82 -22.19 6.61
C SER A 415 30.33 -23.34 7.50
N THR A 416 30.02 -23.04 8.77
CA THR A 416 29.65 -24.04 9.77
C THR A 416 28.53 -23.53 10.68
N ILE A 417 27.54 -24.38 10.93
CA ILE A 417 26.53 -24.24 11.98
C ILE A 417 26.73 -25.42 12.92
N ASN A 418 26.83 -25.18 14.24
CA ASN A 418 26.97 -26.28 15.21
C ASN A 418 25.65 -26.43 15.97
N LEU A 419 25.12 -27.64 16.03
CA LEU A 419 23.90 -27.97 16.73
C LEU A 419 24.14 -29.16 17.66
N THR A 420 23.70 -29.06 18.90
CA THR A 420 23.82 -30.12 19.89
C THR A 420 22.44 -30.53 20.39
N LEU A 421 22.15 -31.83 20.32
CA LEU A 421 20.97 -32.46 20.92
C LEU A 421 21.31 -32.93 22.34
N TYR A 422 20.43 -32.65 23.29
CA TYR A 422 20.60 -32.99 24.71
C TYR A 422 19.62 -34.07 25.16
N ASP A 423 19.97 -34.74 26.26
CA ASP A 423 19.05 -35.61 26.98
C ASP A 423 18.03 -34.77 27.77
N ASP A 424 16.84 -35.31 28.04
CA ASP A 424 15.79 -34.59 28.76
C ASP A 424 16.22 -34.20 30.19
N GLY A 425 17.17 -34.92 30.79
CA GLY A 425 17.74 -34.57 32.10
C GLY A 425 18.75 -33.42 32.07
N GLU A 426 19.16 -32.95 30.90
CA GLU A 426 20.20 -31.93 30.73
C GLU A 426 19.63 -30.56 30.38
N GLN A 427 20.31 -29.50 30.84
CA GLN A 427 20.00 -28.12 30.48
C GLN A 427 20.99 -27.66 29.38
N PRO A 428 20.51 -27.33 28.17
CA PRO A 428 21.34 -26.71 27.14
C PRO A 428 22.00 -25.41 27.64
N GLN A 429 23.19 -25.09 27.12
CA GLN A 429 23.97 -23.92 27.59
C GLN A 429 23.83 -22.70 26.67
N GLY A 430 23.11 -22.84 25.56
CA GLY A 430 23.00 -21.82 24.51
C GLY A 430 21.88 -20.82 24.69
N TYR A 431 21.10 -20.92 25.77
CA TYR A 431 20.05 -19.94 26.05
C TYR A 431 20.64 -18.59 26.43
N ILE A 432 20.18 -17.55 25.74
CA ILE A 432 20.51 -16.16 26.03
C ILE A 432 19.24 -15.49 26.56
N PRO A 433 19.22 -15.05 27.83
CA PRO A 433 18.09 -14.31 28.38
C PRO A 433 17.75 -13.08 27.51
N PRO A 434 16.47 -12.88 27.14
CA PRO A 434 16.06 -11.71 26.39
C PRO A 434 16.35 -10.41 27.13
N VAL A 435 16.87 -9.41 26.42
CA VAL A 435 17.16 -8.07 26.98
C VAL A 435 16.56 -7.01 26.07
N ILE A 436 15.80 -6.10 26.68
CA ILE A 436 15.32 -4.86 26.06
C ILE A 436 15.87 -3.69 26.85
N TYR A 437 16.33 -2.66 26.16
CA TYR A 437 16.91 -1.46 26.77
C TYR A 437 15.85 -0.35 26.86
N ASN A 438 14.85 -0.53 27.71
CA ASN A 438 13.75 0.42 27.91
C ASN A 438 13.79 1.20 29.24
N TYR A 439 14.70 0.84 30.16
CA TYR A 439 14.81 1.49 31.46
C TYR A 439 16.23 1.43 32.02
N ILE A 440 16.69 2.53 32.62
CA ILE A 440 17.88 2.55 33.48
C ILE A 440 17.48 3.12 34.84
N ALA A 441 17.73 2.34 35.90
CA ALA A 441 17.47 2.77 37.26
C ALA A 441 18.35 3.96 37.68
N PRO A 442 17.86 4.86 38.54
CA PRO A 442 18.67 5.95 39.05
C PRO A 442 19.87 5.44 39.87
N GLY A 443 20.93 6.25 39.93
CA GLY A 443 22.05 5.97 40.82
C GLY A 443 21.69 6.11 42.29
N VAL A 444 22.64 5.85 43.20
CA VAL A 444 22.45 5.95 44.66
C VAL A 444 21.93 7.33 45.12
N GLY A 445 22.20 8.40 44.34
CA GLY A 445 21.74 9.76 44.61
C GLY A 445 20.51 10.21 43.81
N GLY A 446 19.83 9.32 43.09
CA GLY A 446 18.78 9.67 42.13
C GLY A 446 19.30 9.80 40.69
N TYR A 447 18.45 10.33 39.81
CA TYR A 447 18.86 10.72 38.46
C TYR A 447 19.73 11.99 38.52
N ALA A 448 20.74 12.06 37.65
CA ALA A 448 21.58 13.23 37.51
C ALA A 448 20.84 14.33 36.72
N GLU A 449 20.83 15.55 37.25
CA GLU A 449 20.20 16.71 36.61
C GLU A 449 21.01 17.15 35.38
N PRO A 450 20.41 17.16 34.17
CA PRO A 450 21.06 17.68 32.98
C PRO A 450 21.13 19.21 33.02
N VAL A 451 22.31 19.79 32.75
CA VAL A 451 22.53 21.25 32.74
C VAL A 451 22.97 21.69 31.34
N TRP A 452 22.51 22.87 30.91
CA TRP A 452 22.93 23.47 29.66
C TRP A 452 24.24 24.24 29.80
N VAL A 453 25.23 23.90 28.97
CA VAL A 453 26.58 24.52 28.99
C VAL A 453 27.01 25.10 27.64
N GLY A 454 26.14 25.06 26.62
CA GLY A 454 26.39 25.67 25.31
C GLY A 454 27.35 24.92 24.37
N ASP A 455 27.88 23.75 24.77
CA ASP A 455 28.62 22.82 23.89
C ASP A 455 27.93 21.43 23.87
N GLY A 456 27.79 20.86 22.67
CA GLY A 456 26.66 19.96 22.42
C GLY A 456 26.98 18.47 22.32
N THR A 457 26.40 17.69 23.23
CA THR A 457 25.84 16.38 22.88
C THR A 457 24.58 16.57 22.05
N ASN A 458 24.32 15.69 21.10
CA ASN A 458 23.21 15.81 20.16
C ASN A 458 22.35 14.54 20.14
N ILE A 459 21.10 14.67 19.72
CA ILE A 459 20.20 13.53 19.48
C ILE A 459 19.58 13.71 18.11
N VAL A 460 19.72 12.70 17.24
CA VAL A 460 18.94 12.61 16.00
C VAL A 460 17.62 11.91 16.34
N MET A 461 16.51 12.41 15.84
CA MET A 461 15.21 11.74 15.97
C MET A 461 14.67 11.45 14.58
N SER A 462 14.43 10.17 14.30
CA SER A 462 13.88 9.66 13.04
C SER A 462 12.44 9.21 13.23
N PHE A 463 11.57 9.74 12.39
CA PHE A 463 10.13 9.51 12.35
C PHE A 463 9.68 8.95 10.99
N ALA A 464 10.63 8.57 10.13
CA ALA A 464 10.37 8.02 8.81
C ALA A 464 10.46 6.50 8.80
N ASN A 465 9.46 5.84 8.19
CA ASN A 465 9.52 4.42 7.84
C ASN A 465 8.72 4.16 6.57
N GLN A 466 9.30 3.38 5.65
CA GLN A 466 8.77 3.24 4.28
C GLN A 466 8.38 4.60 3.69
N ASN A 467 7.12 4.76 3.28
CA ASN A 467 6.59 5.98 2.68
C ASN A 467 5.89 6.89 3.71
N MET A 468 5.98 6.62 5.00
CA MET A 468 5.33 7.41 6.05
C MET A 468 6.33 8.25 6.83
N VAL A 469 5.92 9.46 7.20
CA VAL A 469 6.65 10.39 8.08
C VAL A 469 5.68 10.98 9.10
N LEU A 470 6.19 11.43 10.25
CA LEU A 470 5.42 12.26 11.17
C LEU A 470 4.94 13.54 10.46
N ALA A 471 3.72 14.01 10.70
CA ALA A 471 3.25 15.25 10.09
C ALA A 471 4.09 16.45 10.52
N ASP A 472 4.50 17.29 9.55
CA ASP A 472 5.43 18.42 9.76
C ASP A 472 4.93 19.48 10.76
N GLY A 473 3.63 19.52 11.05
CA GLY A 473 3.05 20.42 12.07
C GLY A 473 3.05 19.86 13.50
N THR A 474 3.48 18.62 13.71
CA THR A 474 3.30 17.92 14.99
C THR A 474 4.22 18.51 16.07
N PRO A 475 3.69 18.95 17.23
CA PRO A 475 4.53 19.44 18.30
C PRO A 475 5.39 18.32 18.90
N ILE A 476 6.67 18.63 19.16
CA ILE A 476 7.60 17.76 19.88
C ILE A 476 8.08 18.51 21.13
N THR A 477 7.78 18.00 22.31
CA THR A 477 8.21 18.60 23.58
C THR A 477 9.31 17.76 24.22
N LEU A 478 10.44 18.39 24.53
CA LEU A 478 11.53 17.79 25.28
C LEU A 478 11.45 18.23 26.73
N LYS A 479 11.49 17.27 27.66
CA LYS A 479 11.58 17.55 29.10
C LYS A 479 12.91 17.07 29.66
N PHE A 480 13.53 17.93 30.46
CA PHE A 480 14.79 17.71 31.16
C PHE A 480 14.49 17.57 32.65
N TYR A 481 14.94 16.47 33.25
CA TYR A 481 14.72 16.21 34.67
C TYR A 481 15.43 17.28 35.54
N ALA A 482 14.70 17.90 36.46
CA ALA A 482 15.16 19.03 37.28
C ALA A 482 15.07 18.73 38.79
N GLY A 483 15.29 17.48 39.17
CA GLY A 483 15.21 17.01 40.56
C GLY A 483 13.82 16.52 40.95
N GLU A 484 13.61 16.25 42.24
CA GLU A 484 12.31 15.82 42.80
C GLU A 484 11.81 16.79 43.88
N SER A 485 10.49 16.92 43.97
CA SER A 485 9.81 17.57 45.10
C SER A 485 8.75 16.64 45.67
N ASN A 486 8.84 16.30 46.96
CA ASN A 486 7.98 15.31 47.61
C ASN A 486 7.91 13.97 46.87
N SER A 487 9.05 13.48 46.36
CA SER A 487 9.16 12.25 45.54
C SER A 487 8.41 12.30 44.20
N ILE A 488 8.10 13.50 43.70
CA ILE A 488 7.54 13.72 42.38
C ILE A 488 8.61 14.39 41.50
N PRO A 489 8.99 13.78 40.36
CA PRO A 489 9.92 14.37 39.41
C PRO A 489 9.48 15.76 38.94
N GLN A 490 10.42 16.69 38.87
CA GLN A 490 10.22 18.03 38.33
C GLN A 490 10.89 18.13 36.96
N TRP A 491 10.33 18.97 36.09
CA TRP A 491 10.73 19.07 34.69
C TRP A 491 10.95 20.51 34.27
N GLN A 492 12.00 20.75 33.50
CA GLN A 492 12.12 21.90 32.61
C GLN A 492 11.81 21.44 31.20
N GLU A 493 11.09 22.22 30.41
CA GLU A 493 10.63 21.77 29.10
C GLU A 493 10.88 22.81 28.01
N VAL A 494 10.92 22.31 26.78
CA VAL A 494 10.97 23.10 25.56
C VAL A 494 10.15 22.41 24.49
N THR A 495 9.29 23.17 23.82
CA THR A 495 8.49 22.66 22.71
C THR A 495 9.09 23.15 21.39
N ILE A 496 9.25 22.22 20.47
CA ILE A 496 9.71 22.46 19.11
C ILE A 496 8.45 22.60 18.26
N THR A 497 8.31 23.77 17.67
CA THR A 497 7.24 24.08 16.73
C THR A 497 7.87 24.83 15.56
N PRO A 498 7.68 24.39 14.31
CA PRO A 498 8.21 25.12 13.16
C PRO A 498 7.59 26.52 13.11
N PRO A 499 8.40 27.58 12.94
CA PRO A 499 7.88 28.88 12.52
C PRO A 499 6.97 28.75 11.30
N ALA A 500 5.98 29.64 11.18
CA ALA A 500 5.08 29.66 10.03
C ALA A 500 5.88 29.72 8.71
N GLY A 501 5.63 28.77 7.80
CA GLY A 501 6.33 28.64 6.52
C GLY A 501 7.71 27.96 6.58
N SER A 502 8.05 27.32 7.70
CA SER A 502 9.23 26.46 7.85
C SER A 502 8.82 25.01 8.15
N THR A 503 9.79 24.10 8.16
CA THR A 503 9.60 22.67 8.45
C THR A 503 10.24 22.25 9.77
N LEU A 504 9.73 21.18 10.39
CA LEU A 504 10.41 20.45 11.46
C LEU A 504 11.74 19.85 11.01
N TRP A 505 11.86 19.44 9.75
CA TRP A 505 12.96 18.62 9.20
C TRP A 505 14.29 19.38 9.02
N GLN A 506 14.87 19.79 10.15
CA GLN A 506 16.08 20.59 10.21
C GLN A 506 16.82 20.40 11.53
N ASN A 507 17.93 21.10 11.72
CA ASN A 507 18.60 21.12 13.02
C ASN A 507 17.95 22.17 13.94
N TRP A 508 17.78 21.80 15.20
CA TRP A 508 17.21 22.64 16.24
C TRP A 508 18.23 22.86 17.34
N ASN A 509 18.54 24.11 17.65
CA ASN A 509 19.43 24.47 18.75
C ASN A 509 18.63 24.72 20.02
N ILE A 510 18.98 24.01 21.09
CA ILE A 510 18.45 24.28 22.43
C ILE A 510 19.31 25.34 23.11
N ALA A 511 18.67 26.36 23.67
CA ALA A 511 19.29 27.43 24.43
C ALA A 511 18.60 27.61 25.79
N TYR A 512 19.37 28.00 26.80
CA TYR A 512 18.87 28.33 28.14
C TYR A 512 19.06 29.82 28.43
N ASP A 513 17.98 30.50 28.80
CA ASP A 513 18.03 31.89 29.27
C ASP A 513 18.09 31.91 30.80
N SER A 514 19.27 32.23 31.33
CA SER A 514 19.51 32.31 32.78
C SER A 514 18.79 33.47 33.48
N ALA A 515 18.30 34.47 32.73
CA ALA A 515 17.55 35.59 33.29
C ALA A 515 16.09 35.23 33.58
N THR A 516 15.50 34.38 32.72
CA THR A 516 14.11 33.92 32.84
C THR A 516 14.00 32.51 33.44
N GLY A 517 15.09 31.74 33.41
CA GLY A 517 15.11 30.35 33.87
C GLY A 517 14.42 29.38 32.91
N THR A 518 14.37 29.70 31.62
CA THR A 518 13.58 28.96 30.62
C THR A 518 14.44 28.45 29.46
N TYR A 519 14.01 27.32 28.88
CA TYR A 519 14.58 26.77 27.66
C TYR A 519 13.83 27.25 26.43
N SER A 520 14.56 27.36 25.32
CA SER A 520 14.01 27.65 24.00
C SER A 520 14.65 26.77 22.94
N ALA A 521 13.89 26.45 21.90
CA ALA A 521 14.37 25.77 20.71
C ALA A 521 14.28 26.76 19.54
N SER A 522 15.35 26.83 18.75
CA SER A 522 15.39 27.69 17.56
C SER A 522 15.99 26.93 16.37
N PRO A 523 15.46 27.16 15.16
CA PRO A 523 15.97 26.49 13.98
C PRO A 523 17.38 27.00 13.63
N GLN A 524 18.28 26.09 13.28
CA GLN A 524 19.61 26.47 12.79
C GLN A 524 19.51 26.88 11.32
N ALA A 525 19.76 28.16 11.04
CA ALA A 525 19.71 28.70 9.68
C ALA A 525 20.61 27.92 8.70
N GLY A 526 20.06 27.56 7.54
CA GLY A 526 20.77 26.85 6.47
C GLY A 526 21.03 25.36 6.74
N SER A 527 20.46 24.80 7.81
CA SER A 527 20.46 23.35 8.03
C SER A 527 19.19 22.73 7.42
N SER A 528 19.32 21.53 6.87
CA SER A 528 18.19 20.70 6.43
C SER A 528 18.47 19.26 6.81
N GLN A 529 17.42 18.53 7.13
CA GLN A 529 17.43 17.09 7.33
C GLN A 529 16.51 16.44 6.28
N PRO A 530 16.70 15.15 5.97
CA PRO A 530 15.69 14.41 5.24
C PRO A 530 14.32 14.52 5.93
N GLU A 531 13.26 14.58 5.13
CA GLU A 531 11.88 14.59 5.63
C GLU A 531 11.63 13.40 6.56
N GLY A 532 11.04 13.67 7.73
CA GLY A 532 10.89 12.72 8.82
C GLY A 532 12.10 12.64 9.79
N SER A 533 13.13 13.48 9.64
CA SER A 533 14.29 13.49 10.55
C SER A 533 14.55 14.88 11.12
N ILE A 534 14.93 14.95 12.40
CA ILE A 534 15.38 16.17 13.07
C ILE A 534 16.69 15.92 13.84
N LEU A 535 17.53 16.94 13.94
CA LEU A 535 18.72 16.91 14.81
C LEU A 535 18.55 17.93 15.94
N ILE A 536 18.57 17.46 17.18
CA ILE A 536 18.58 18.32 18.36
C ILE A 536 20.01 18.58 18.79
N ASN A 537 20.45 19.81 18.64
CA ASN A 537 21.77 20.28 19.05
C ASN A 537 21.75 20.86 20.47
N GLN A 538 22.87 20.68 21.17
CA GLN A 538 23.13 21.32 22.47
C GLN A 538 22.12 20.91 23.54
N ILE A 539 21.74 19.62 23.56
CA ILE A 539 20.84 19.11 24.60
C ILE A 539 21.50 19.28 25.99
N PRO A 540 20.74 19.72 27.02
CA PRO A 540 21.22 19.72 28.40
C PRO A 540 21.77 18.35 28.80
N LYS A 541 22.87 18.32 29.54
CA LYS A 541 23.62 17.09 29.85
C LYS A 541 24.11 17.04 31.29
N ALA A 542 24.16 15.84 31.86
CA ALA A 542 24.81 15.62 33.15
C ALA A 542 26.32 15.44 32.96
N ALA A 543 27.11 15.81 33.99
CA ALA A 543 28.55 15.57 33.97
C ALA A 543 28.88 14.07 34.05
N ASP A 544 28.28 13.38 35.01
CA ASP A 544 28.41 11.93 35.22
C ASP A 544 27.08 11.39 35.79
N GLY A 545 26.81 10.09 35.62
CA GLY A 545 25.62 9.41 36.13
C GLY A 545 24.50 9.25 35.11
N VAL A 546 23.32 8.81 35.54
CA VAL A 546 22.17 8.56 34.63
C VAL A 546 21.31 9.81 34.54
N ALA A 547 21.25 10.41 33.36
CA ALA A 547 20.33 11.50 33.02
C ALA A 547 18.98 10.94 32.54
N TRP A 548 17.88 11.57 32.94
CA TRP A 548 16.52 11.24 32.51
C TRP A 548 15.91 12.40 31.72
N TYR A 549 15.37 12.07 30.55
CA TYR A 549 14.68 12.97 29.63
C TYR A 549 13.31 12.40 29.30
N GLN A 550 12.38 13.26 28.87
CA GLN A 550 11.18 12.81 28.16
C GLN A 550 11.10 13.47 26.79
N VAL A 551 10.64 12.69 25.82
CA VAL A 551 10.27 13.16 24.48
C VAL A 551 8.77 12.93 24.35
N LEU A 552 8.00 14.01 24.19
CA LEU A 552 6.57 13.96 23.94
C LEU A 552 6.36 14.27 22.46
N VAL A 553 5.61 13.41 21.78
CA VAL A 553 5.29 13.57 20.36
C VAL A 553 3.77 13.65 20.22
N GLY A 554 3.28 14.73 19.62
CA GLY A 554 1.85 14.99 19.46
C GLY A 554 1.21 15.75 20.63
N GLU A 555 -0.11 15.88 20.58
CA GLU A 555 -0.94 16.56 21.57
C GLU A 555 -2.29 15.83 21.75
N GLY A 556 -3.01 16.13 22.83
CA GLY A 556 -4.31 15.49 23.12
C GLY A 556 -4.19 13.97 23.29
N ASP A 557 -5.17 13.24 22.76
CA ASP A 557 -5.25 11.77 22.89
C ASP A 557 -4.18 11.03 22.07
N ALA A 558 -3.68 11.64 20.99
CA ALA A 558 -2.61 11.09 20.16
C ALA A 558 -1.21 11.31 20.75
N GLN A 559 -1.07 12.10 21.83
CA GLN A 559 0.23 12.37 22.44
C GLN A 559 0.79 11.11 23.09
N LYS A 560 2.05 10.81 22.77
CA LYS A 560 2.83 9.77 23.46
C LYS A 560 4.06 10.35 24.15
N THR A 561 4.31 9.89 25.37
CA THR A 561 5.52 10.22 26.13
C THR A 561 6.50 9.05 26.09
N PHE A 562 7.72 9.33 25.65
CA PHE A 562 8.87 8.42 25.68
C PHE A 562 9.84 8.87 26.77
N ASN A 563 10.26 7.95 27.63
CA ASN A 563 11.26 8.17 28.67
C ASN A 563 12.61 7.69 28.17
N LEU A 564 13.53 8.64 28.04
CA LEU A 564 14.90 8.42 27.58
C LEU A 564 15.84 8.49 28.78
N TYR A 565 16.66 7.46 28.94
CA TYR A 565 17.69 7.37 29.96
C TYR A 565 19.07 7.30 29.30
N ALA A 566 20.00 8.13 29.75
CA ALA A 566 21.34 8.17 29.20
C ALA A 566 22.39 8.19 30.31
N THR A 567 23.27 7.19 30.31
CA THR A 567 24.42 7.15 31.23
C THR A 567 25.52 8.04 30.67
N MET A 568 25.95 9.01 31.49
CA MET A 568 26.91 10.05 31.13
C MET A 568 28.25 9.81 31.83
N SER A 569 29.33 10.15 31.14
CA SER A 569 30.68 10.24 31.70
C SER A 569 31.41 11.42 31.08
N GLY A 570 31.94 12.33 31.90
CA GLY A 570 32.67 13.50 31.41
C GLY A 570 31.86 14.39 30.45
N SER A 571 30.55 14.52 30.68
CA SER A 571 29.60 15.27 29.84
C SER A 571 29.46 14.75 28.40
N GLN A 572 29.58 13.43 28.22
CA GLN A 572 29.33 12.69 26.98
C GLN A 572 28.49 11.45 27.28
N PHE A 573 27.79 10.93 26.29
CA PHE A 573 27.05 9.66 26.42
C PHE A 573 28.03 8.49 26.46
N LEU A 574 27.83 7.52 27.35
CA LEU A 574 28.52 6.23 27.25
C LEU A 574 28.07 5.48 26.00
N ASN A 575 29.02 4.92 25.25
CA ASN A 575 28.75 4.22 24.00
C ASN A 575 28.28 2.78 24.28
N PRO A 576 27.03 2.40 23.95
CA PRO A 576 26.55 1.04 24.20
C PRO A 576 27.30 -0.04 23.40
N ASP A 577 27.93 0.32 22.27
CA ASP A 577 28.77 -0.59 21.48
C ASP A 577 30.17 -0.83 22.10
N TYR A 578 30.55 -0.06 23.12
CA TYR A 578 31.79 -0.29 23.84
C TYR A 578 31.64 -1.49 24.79
N ALA A 579 32.61 -2.38 24.81
CA ALA A 579 32.59 -3.60 25.61
C ALA A 579 32.24 -3.32 27.09
N GLY A 580 31.17 -3.97 27.59
CA GLY A 580 30.69 -3.83 28.96
C GLY A 580 29.77 -2.61 29.21
N GLN A 581 29.36 -1.88 28.17
CA GLN A 581 28.46 -0.71 28.28
C GLN A 581 27.10 -0.92 27.61
N ALA A 582 26.76 -2.14 27.20
CA ALA A 582 25.44 -2.44 26.64
C ALA A 582 24.32 -1.96 27.59
N GLY A 583 23.32 -1.28 27.04
CA GLY A 583 22.25 -0.66 27.84
C GLY A 583 22.61 0.64 28.55
N SER A 584 23.75 1.27 28.22
CA SER A 584 24.09 2.62 28.73
C SER A 584 23.14 3.72 28.25
N LEU A 585 22.42 3.45 27.17
CA LEU A 585 21.32 4.26 26.63
C LEU A 585 20.07 3.39 26.57
N ALA A 586 18.92 3.94 26.98
CA ALA A 586 17.65 3.23 26.98
C ALA A 586 16.49 4.17 26.68
N VAL A 587 15.45 3.67 26.02
CA VAL A 587 14.21 4.43 25.78
C VAL A 587 13.02 3.49 25.82
N ASP A 588 11.94 3.90 26.50
CA ASP A 588 10.70 3.12 26.53
C ASP A 588 9.78 3.42 25.34
N GLY A 589 8.53 2.93 25.40
CA GLY A 589 7.51 3.24 24.39
C GLY A 589 7.78 2.61 23.03
N LEU A 590 8.66 1.60 22.97
CA LEU A 590 9.14 0.94 21.76
C LEU A 590 10.00 1.82 20.83
N ALA A 591 10.55 2.96 21.26
CA ALA A 591 11.52 3.66 20.43
C ALA A 591 12.86 2.89 20.36
N LEU A 592 13.60 3.01 19.25
CA LEU A 592 14.89 2.34 19.07
C LEU A 592 16.06 3.31 19.25
N VAL A 593 17.02 2.95 20.11
CA VAL A 593 18.31 3.65 20.22
C VAL A 593 19.31 3.06 19.23
N THR A 594 19.96 3.91 18.44
CA THR A 594 21.06 3.51 17.55
C THR A 594 22.29 4.38 17.81
N PRO A 595 23.37 3.84 18.39
CA PRO A 595 24.64 4.55 18.52
C PRO A 595 25.32 4.71 17.15
N PRO A 596 26.19 5.72 16.98
CA PRO A 596 27.05 5.80 15.80
C PRO A 596 28.14 4.72 15.88
N SER A 597 28.48 4.12 14.75
CA SER A 597 29.60 3.18 14.65
C SER A 597 30.91 3.82 15.13
N SER A 598 31.33 3.47 16.35
CA SER A 598 32.49 4.07 17.02
C SER A 598 33.09 3.07 18.02
N GLY A 599 34.43 2.97 18.04
CA GLY A 599 35.17 2.23 19.06
C GLY A 599 35.46 3.03 20.34
N ALA A 600 35.00 4.28 20.41
CA ALA A 600 35.24 5.14 21.57
C ALA A 600 34.34 4.75 22.75
N GLN A 601 34.85 4.95 23.97
CA GLN A 601 34.09 4.72 25.21
C GLN A 601 32.90 5.68 25.36
N THR A 602 32.98 6.88 24.80
CA THR A 602 31.91 7.87 24.83
C THR A 602 31.59 8.39 23.44
N ILE A 603 30.34 8.79 23.21
CA ILE A 603 29.84 9.34 21.96
C ILE A 603 29.14 10.68 22.20
N PRO A 604 29.27 11.65 21.28
CA PRO A 604 28.58 12.94 21.39
C PRO A 604 27.15 12.89 20.85
N THR A 605 26.78 11.85 20.12
CA THR A 605 25.49 11.77 19.43
C THR A 605 25.01 10.32 19.35
N PHE A 606 23.69 10.13 19.28
CA PHE A 606 23.04 8.89 18.90
C PHE A 606 21.69 9.21 18.23
N THR A 607 21.05 8.19 17.66
CA THR A 607 19.75 8.31 16.99
C THR A 607 18.66 7.63 17.81
N LEU A 608 17.50 8.26 17.88
CA LEU A 608 16.23 7.66 18.31
C LEU A 608 15.34 7.45 17.09
N SER A 609 14.82 6.25 16.90
CA SER A 609 13.85 5.96 15.83
C SER A 609 12.49 5.64 16.42
N PHE A 610 11.47 6.35 15.96
CA PHE A 610 10.07 6.23 16.41
C PHE A 610 9.17 5.55 15.37
N ALA A 611 9.65 5.40 14.15
CA ALA A 611 9.03 4.57 13.13
C ALA A 611 10.12 3.66 12.56
N TYR A 612 9.94 2.35 12.69
CA TYR A 612 10.87 1.34 12.18
C TYR A 612 10.20 -0.04 12.14
N SER A 613 10.72 -0.95 11.32
CA SER A 613 10.24 -2.34 11.22
C SER A 613 8.76 -2.43 10.79
N GLY A 614 8.11 -3.56 11.05
CA GLY A 614 6.71 -3.84 10.69
C GLY A 614 5.63 -3.22 11.59
N THR A 615 6.01 -2.44 12.61
CA THR A 615 5.06 -1.78 13.55
C THR A 615 5.33 -0.28 13.64
N THR A 616 4.37 0.49 14.15
CA THR A 616 4.59 1.90 14.55
C THR A 616 4.76 2.01 16.07
N THR A 617 5.48 3.04 16.54
CA THR A 617 5.56 3.39 17.97
C THR A 617 4.68 4.60 18.32
N LEU A 618 4.15 5.28 17.30
CA LEU A 618 3.36 6.50 17.42
C LEU A 618 1.90 6.21 17.07
N ASP A 619 1.02 7.07 17.57
CA ASP A 619 -0.38 7.08 17.13
C ASP A 619 -0.43 7.28 15.60
N PRO A 620 -1.16 6.42 14.88
CA PRO A 620 -1.23 6.43 13.42
C PRO A 620 -1.84 7.71 12.83
N SER A 621 -2.59 8.50 13.62
CA SER A 621 -3.14 9.79 13.19
C SER A 621 -2.08 10.89 13.05
N LEU A 622 -0.88 10.68 13.63
CA LEU A 622 0.24 11.61 13.52
C LEU A 622 1.09 11.37 12.26
N LEU A 623 0.86 10.28 11.53
CA LEU A 623 1.65 9.89 10.36
C LEU A 623 0.95 10.32 9.07
N VAL A 624 1.74 10.78 8.12
CA VAL A 624 1.32 11.15 6.76
C VAL A 624 2.24 10.53 5.73
N GLN A 625 1.74 10.32 4.52
CA GLN A 625 2.56 9.87 3.41
C GLN A 625 3.59 10.94 3.02
N ASN A 626 4.82 10.53 2.80
CA ASN A 626 5.91 11.38 2.35
C ASN A 626 5.80 11.64 0.85
N THR A 627 5.38 12.84 0.48
CA THR A 627 5.20 13.28 -0.91
C THR A 627 6.38 14.12 -1.42
N ASN A 628 7.49 14.16 -0.67
CA ASN A 628 8.67 14.95 -1.04
C ASN A 628 9.28 14.45 -2.35
N ALA A 629 9.43 15.33 -3.34
CA ALA A 629 9.98 14.96 -4.64
C ALA A 629 11.38 14.30 -4.55
N SER A 630 12.22 14.70 -3.58
CA SER A 630 13.54 14.08 -3.39
C SER A 630 13.44 12.68 -2.82
N PHE A 631 12.45 12.42 -1.97
CA PHE A 631 12.15 11.08 -1.44
C PHE A 631 11.57 10.18 -2.53
N LEU A 632 10.56 10.65 -3.27
CA LEU A 632 9.93 9.89 -4.35
C LEU A 632 10.93 9.48 -5.43
N ALA A 633 11.94 10.31 -5.70
CA ALA A 633 13.03 9.99 -6.62
C ALA A 633 13.94 8.83 -6.16
N THR A 634 13.87 8.41 -4.88
CA THR A 634 14.59 7.24 -4.35
C THR A 634 13.81 5.94 -4.48
N LEU A 635 12.50 6.02 -4.75
CA LEU A 635 11.64 4.86 -4.89
C LEU A 635 11.83 4.20 -6.27
N PRO A 636 11.65 2.87 -6.39
CA PRO A 636 11.67 2.20 -7.68
C PRO A 636 10.53 2.72 -8.58
N ALA A 637 10.83 2.94 -9.86
CA ALA A 637 9.79 3.31 -10.83
C ALA A 637 8.81 2.14 -11.04
N PRO A 638 7.48 2.39 -11.00
CA PRO A 638 6.49 1.39 -11.35
C PRO A 638 6.66 0.84 -12.76
N ASN A 639 6.10 -0.34 -13.00
CA ASN A 639 6.09 -0.95 -14.32
C ASN A 639 5.23 -0.15 -15.32
N ALA A 640 5.43 -0.38 -16.61
CA ALA A 640 4.65 0.27 -17.66
C ALA A 640 3.17 -0.15 -17.62
N PRO A 641 2.23 0.78 -17.92
CA PRO A 641 0.83 0.46 -18.18
C PRO A 641 0.67 -0.60 -19.26
N VAL A 642 -0.42 -1.37 -19.18
CA VAL A 642 -0.82 -2.34 -20.20
C VAL A 642 -1.91 -1.73 -21.06
N ALA A 643 -1.71 -1.74 -22.38
CA ALA A 643 -2.74 -1.33 -23.34
C ALA A 643 -3.77 -2.45 -23.55
N GLY A 644 -5.02 -2.08 -23.74
CA GLY A 644 -6.13 -3.00 -23.93
C GLY A 644 -7.31 -2.37 -24.65
N THR A 645 -8.42 -3.09 -24.61
CA THR A 645 -9.73 -2.68 -25.10
C THR A 645 -10.75 -2.86 -23.99
N LEU A 646 -11.86 -2.14 -24.06
CA LEU A 646 -12.99 -2.29 -23.15
C LEU A 646 -14.21 -2.85 -23.89
N ALA A 647 -14.91 -3.77 -23.24
CA ALA A 647 -16.23 -4.24 -23.66
C ALA A 647 -17.18 -4.11 -22.46
N GLY A 648 -17.88 -2.96 -22.37
CA GLY A 648 -18.43 -2.51 -21.10
C GLY A 648 -17.30 -2.29 -20.09
N ASP A 649 -17.47 -2.76 -18.86
CA ASP A 649 -16.45 -2.62 -17.80
C ASP A 649 -15.34 -3.69 -17.85
N VAL A 650 -15.36 -4.56 -18.87
CA VAL A 650 -14.39 -5.66 -18.98
C VAL A 650 -13.19 -5.20 -19.80
N PHE A 651 -12.03 -5.13 -19.14
CA PHE A 651 -10.74 -4.87 -19.79
C PHE A 651 -10.15 -6.15 -20.40
N ALA A 652 -9.71 -6.06 -21.65
CA ALA A 652 -8.96 -7.11 -22.33
C ALA A 652 -7.65 -6.55 -22.89
N ALA A 653 -6.51 -7.02 -22.37
CA ALA A 653 -5.20 -6.58 -22.84
C ALA A 653 -4.89 -7.03 -24.27
N VAL A 654 -4.26 -6.13 -25.03
CA VAL A 654 -3.70 -6.46 -26.34
C VAL A 654 -2.54 -7.46 -26.16
N ALA A 655 -2.54 -8.52 -26.97
CA ALA A 655 -1.53 -9.56 -26.91
C ALA A 655 -0.11 -9.05 -27.23
N ASN A 656 0.90 -9.79 -26.77
CA ASN A 656 2.33 -9.57 -27.02
C ASN A 656 2.98 -8.38 -26.28
N GLN A 657 2.38 -7.89 -25.20
CA GLN A 657 3.06 -6.98 -24.27
C GLN A 657 3.93 -7.83 -23.33
N VAL A 658 5.24 -7.89 -23.59
CA VAL A 658 6.16 -8.89 -22.99
C VAL A 658 7.27 -8.31 -22.11
N ASN A 659 7.40 -6.99 -22.01
CA ASN A 659 8.40 -6.33 -21.15
C ASN A 659 7.74 -5.31 -20.21
N GLN A 660 8.10 -5.33 -18.93
CA GLN A 660 7.51 -4.47 -17.89
C GLN A 660 8.07 -3.05 -17.85
N VAL A 661 9.27 -2.81 -18.41
CA VAL A 661 9.97 -1.51 -18.31
C VAL A 661 10.12 -0.86 -19.68
N THR A 662 10.42 -1.66 -20.71
CA THR A 662 10.53 -1.21 -22.11
C THR A 662 9.40 -1.82 -22.93
N ASN A 663 8.16 -1.72 -22.43
CA ASN A 663 7.00 -2.30 -23.11
C ASN A 663 6.78 -1.58 -24.45
N THR A 664 6.46 -2.33 -25.50
CA THR A 664 6.18 -1.74 -26.81
C THR A 664 5.08 -2.53 -27.48
N ILE A 665 4.08 -1.83 -28.01
CA ILE A 665 2.96 -2.44 -28.71
C ILE A 665 2.54 -1.62 -29.93
N THR A 666 2.10 -2.30 -30.98
CA THR A 666 1.43 -1.68 -32.12
C THR A 666 -0.01 -2.12 -32.15
N VAL A 667 -0.93 -1.16 -32.23
CA VAL A 667 -2.37 -1.40 -32.36
C VAL A 667 -2.87 -0.89 -33.71
N ALA A 668 -3.88 -1.56 -34.25
CA ALA A 668 -4.57 -1.18 -35.49
C ALA A 668 -5.94 -0.52 -35.20
N ASP A 669 -6.15 -0.13 -33.94
CA ASP A 669 -7.33 0.58 -33.44
C ASP A 669 -6.89 1.93 -32.88
N ALA A 670 -7.75 2.94 -33.02
CA ALA A 670 -7.52 4.28 -32.52
C ALA A 670 -8.00 4.47 -31.08
N GLU A 671 -8.84 3.56 -30.57
CA GLU A 671 -9.36 3.61 -29.22
C GLU A 671 -8.64 2.56 -28.36
N VAL A 672 -7.99 3.01 -27.28
CA VAL A 672 -7.14 2.16 -26.44
C VAL A 672 -7.42 2.44 -24.96
N ALA A 673 -7.70 1.40 -24.19
CA ALA A 673 -7.78 1.46 -22.74
C ALA A 673 -6.43 1.11 -22.10
N PHE A 674 -6.28 1.46 -20.83
CA PHE A 674 -5.08 1.16 -20.06
C PHE A 674 -5.42 0.51 -18.74
N GLY A 675 -4.54 -0.38 -18.28
CA GLY A 675 -4.70 -1.04 -16.99
C GLY A 675 -3.38 -1.39 -16.34
N TRP A 676 -3.50 -1.97 -15.15
CA TRP A 676 -2.38 -2.53 -14.43
C TRP A 676 -1.69 -3.68 -15.20
N THR A 677 -0.38 -3.77 -15.01
CA THR A 677 0.57 -4.75 -15.54
C THR A 677 0.06 -6.20 -15.51
N GLY A 678 -0.67 -6.64 -14.49
CA GLY A 678 -1.14 -8.02 -14.34
C GLY A 678 -2.31 -8.43 -15.26
N LEU A 679 -2.96 -7.50 -15.95
CA LEU A 679 -4.08 -7.78 -16.86
C LEU A 679 -3.66 -8.24 -18.28
N ASN A 680 -2.38 -8.53 -18.49
CA ASN A 680 -1.80 -8.86 -19.78
C ASN A 680 -2.21 -10.27 -20.31
N SER A 681 -2.23 -10.43 -21.63
CA SER A 681 -2.67 -11.67 -22.30
C SER A 681 -1.53 -12.55 -22.85
N ALA A 682 -0.25 -12.24 -22.58
CA ALA A 682 0.88 -13.05 -23.05
C ALA A 682 1.03 -14.35 -22.25
N THR A 683 0.77 -15.50 -22.89
CA THR A 683 0.95 -16.83 -22.29
C THR A 683 2.43 -17.12 -22.00
N GLY A 684 2.75 -17.58 -20.78
CA GLY A 684 4.09 -18.08 -20.43
C GLY A 684 5.05 -17.06 -19.81
N THR A 685 4.56 -15.92 -19.31
CA THR A 685 5.36 -14.95 -18.55
C THR A 685 4.91 -14.88 -17.09
N PRO A 686 5.50 -15.67 -16.17
CA PRO A 686 5.14 -15.68 -14.75
C PRO A 686 5.41 -14.37 -13.99
N SER A 687 6.14 -13.42 -14.59
CA SER A 687 6.74 -12.28 -13.88
C SER A 687 5.81 -11.08 -13.63
N TRP A 688 4.62 -11.02 -14.25
CA TRP A 688 3.78 -9.80 -14.27
C TRP A 688 3.03 -9.52 -12.99
N VAL A 689 2.92 -10.54 -12.14
CA VAL A 689 2.39 -10.42 -10.79
C VAL A 689 3.38 -10.89 -9.74
N SER A 690 4.53 -11.49 -10.10
CA SER A 690 5.44 -12.10 -9.11
C SER A 690 6.39 -11.11 -8.41
N GLY A 691 6.24 -9.82 -8.63
CA GLY A 691 7.11 -8.77 -8.10
C GLY A 691 6.45 -7.40 -8.15
N TYR A 692 7.16 -6.35 -7.75
CA TYR A 692 6.64 -4.97 -7.78
C TYR A 692 6.12 -4.61 -9.19
N THR A 693 4.89 -4.09 -9.25
CA THR A 693 4.18 -3.76 -10.50
C THR A 693 3.80 -2.27 -10.52
N ASN A 694 2.84 -1.91 -11.37
CA ASN A 694 2.20 -0.60 -11.37
C ASN A 694 0.86 -0.56 -10.61
N LYS A 695 0.59 -1.53 -9.73
CA LYS A 695 -0.40 -1.35 -8.68
C LYS A 695 -0.08 -0.08 -7.90
N ILE A 696 -1.10 0.67 -7.53
CA ILE A 696 -0.98 1.89 -6.72
C ILE A 696 -1.62 1.69 -5.35
N GLY A 697 -1.57 2.68 -4.46
CA GLY A 697 -2.29 2.62 -3.18
C GLY A 697 -3.79 2.38 -3.37
N ALA A 698 -4.40 1.70 -2.40
CA ALA A 698 -5.81 1.37 -2.46
C ALA A 698 -6.67 2.64 -2.58
N LEU A 699 -7.64 2.64 -3.51
CA LEU A 699 -8.54 3.77 -3.79
C LEU A 699 -7.85 5.07 -4.25
N ASN A 700 -6.54 5.04 -4.50
CA ASN A 700 -5.83 6.15 -5.13
C ASN A 700 -6.13 6.22 -6.62
N VAL A 701 -5.73 7.32 -7.25
CA VAL A 701 -5.96 7.60 -8.66
C VAL A 701 -4.66 7.41 -9.45
N ALA A 702 -4.72 6.54 -10.45
CA ALA A 702 -3.72 6.47 -11.52
C ALA A 702 -4.06 7.53 -12.56
N GLN A 703 -3.17 8.51 -12.77
CA GLN A 703 -3.25 9.42 -13.92
C GLN A 703 -2.35 8.90 -15.03
N ILE A 704 -2.94 8.60 -16.19
CA ILE A 704 -2.25 8.12 -17.37
C ILE A 704 -2.01 9.30 -18.30
N SER A 705 -0.74 9.58 -18.59
CA SER A 705 -0.30 10.69 -19.44
C SER A 705 0.30 10.20 -20.76
N PHE A 706 0.15 11.02 -21.80
CA PHE A 706 0.51 10.67 -23.18
C PHE A 706 1.42 11.72 -23.80
N ALA A 707 2.64 11.33 -24.17
CA ALA A 707 3.59 12.19 -24.88
C ALA A 707 3.82 11.66 -26.31
N GLY A 708 3.38 12.39 -27.33
CA GLY A 708 3.56 12.02 -28.73
C GLY A 708 4.98 12.30 -29.24
N GLN A 709 5.50 11.42 -30.08
CA GLN A 709 6.81 11.56 -30.73
C GLN A 709 6.65 12.22 -32.10
N GLY A 710 6.67 13.56 -32.13
CA GLY A 710 6.45 14.33 -33.36
C GLY A 710 4.98 14.51 -33.76
N VAL A 711 4.06 14.15 -32.85
CA VAL A 711 2.61 14.40 -32.92
C VAL A 711 2.13 14.87 -31.55
N SER A 712 0.98 15.54 -31.48
CA SER A 712 0.37 15.91 -30.19
C SER A 712 -0.17 14.68 -29.45
N GLY A 713 0.10 14.60 -28.14
CA GLY A 713 -0.49 13.60 -27.26
C GLY A 713 -1.89 14.01 -26.82
N PRO A 714 -2.83 13.07 -26.65
CA PRO A 714 -4.13 13.39 -26.07
C PRO A 714 -4.01 13.83 -24.61
N GLN A 715 -5.10 14.40 -24.08
CA GLN A 715 -5.22 14.72 -22.66
C GLN A 715 -5.01 13.47 -21.77
N PRO A 716 -4.52 13.65 -20.53
CA PRO A 716 -4.47 12.55 -19.56
C PRO A 716 -5.86 11.95 -19.27
N VAL A 717 -5.86 10.68 -18.90
CA VAL A 717 -7.05 9.98 -18.37
C VAL A 717 -6.75 9.43 -16.98
N THR A 718 -7.78 9.13 -16.21
CA THR A 718 -7.64 8.64 -14.84
C THR A 718 -8.29 7.27 -14.66
N ALA A 719 -7.83 6.54 -13.65
CA ALA A 719 -8.43 5.31 -13.17
C ALA A 719 -8.33 5.27 -11.63
N VAL A 720 -9.40 4.90 -10.95
CA VAL A 720 -9.38 4.67 -9.51
C VAL A 720 -8.98 3.21 -9.27
N ALA A 721 -8.03 2.99 -8.36
CA ALA A 721 -7.65 1.64 -7.98
C ALA A 721 -8.67 1.02 -7.03
N ASP A 722 -8.82 -0.30 -7.09
CA ASP A 722 -9.55 -1.06 -6.09
C ASP A 722 -8.78 -1.13 -4.75
N ILE A 723 -9.31 -1.88 -3.77
CA ILE A 723 -8.70 -2.00 -2.44
C ILE A 723 -7.39 -2.81 -2.42
N ASP A 724 -7.00 -3.43 -3.54
CA ASP A 724 -5.72 -4.13 -3.74
C ASP A 724 -4.78 -3.37 -4.69
N GLY A 725 -5.14 -2.14 -5.06
CA GLY A 725 -4.30 -1.29 -5.90
C GLY A 725 -4.39 -1.58 -7.41
N GLN A 726 -5.30 -2.47 -7.84
CA GLN A 726 -5.51 -2.79 -9.25
C GLN A 726 -6.38 -1.72 -9.89
N TRP A 727 -6.07 -1.34 -11.13
CA TRP A 727 -6.79 -0.28 -11.82
C TRP A 727 -6.93 -0.56 -13.31
N VAL A 728 -8.01 -0.04 -13.88
CA VAL A 728 -8.30 0.03 -15.32
C VAL A 728 -8.96 1.35 -15.63
N THR A 729 -8.66 1.95 -16.78
CA THR A 729 -9.39 3.14 -17.24
C THR A 729 -10.84 2.78 -17.50
N SER A 730 -11.78 3.64 -17.10
CA SER A 730 -13.23 3.43 -17.31
C SER A 730 -13.68 3.69 -18.75
N ALA A 731 -12.87 4.39 -19.53
CA ALA A 731 -13.11 4.66 -20.94
C ALA A 731 -11.83 4.42 -21.77
N MET A 732 -12.01 4.19 -23.07
CA MET A 732 -10.90 4.13 -24.01
C MET A 732 -10.46 5.54 -24.39
N GLN A 733 -9.16 5.78 -24.42
CA GLN A 733 -8.59 7.02 -24.92
C GLN A 733 -8.48 6.99 -26.45
N GLN A 734 -8.77 8.13 -27.08
CA GLN A 734 -8.76 8.31 -28.52
C GLN A 734 -7.39 8.81 -29.01
N PHE A 735 -6.83 8.16 -30.02
CA PHE A 735 -5.51 8.46 -30.60
C PHE A 735 -5.58 8.65 -32.12
N GLY A 736 -4.69 9.50 -32.64
CA GLY A 736 -4.31 9.50 -34.05
C GLY A 736 -3.19 8.49 -34.32
N ASN A 737 -2.87 8.26 -35.59
CA ASN A 737 -1.71 7.49 -36.02
C ASN A 737 -0.44 8.19 -35.54
N GLY A 738 0.42 7.44 -34.86
CA GLY A 738 1.62 7.98 -34.26
C GLY A 738 2.25 7.04 -33.24
N THR A 739 3.36 7.49 -32.65
CA THR A 739 4.00 6.81 -31.53
C THR A 739 3.92 7.69 -30.30
N TYR A 740 3.48 7.10 -29.19
CA TYR A 740 3.24 7.76 -27.92
C TYR A 740 4.01 7.06 -26.81
N ALA A 741 4.61 7.83 -25.91
CA ALA A 741 5.03 7.35 -24.60
C ALA A 741 3.86 7.50 -23.63
N VAL A 742 3.46 6.38 -23.04
CA VAL A 742 2.36 6.30 -22.06
C VAL A 742 2.94 6.01 -20.69
N THR A 743 2.69 6.90 -19.73
CA THR A 743 3.16 6.76 -18.34
C THR A 743 2.01 6.89 -17.37
N MET A 744 2.16 6.33 -16.17
CA MET A 744 1.22 6.47 -15.06
C MET A 744 1.90 7.16 -13.88
N THR A 745 1.19 8.05 -13.20
CA THR A 745 1.58 8.64 -11.92
C THR A 745 0.44 8.48 -10.92
N GLU A 746 0.77 8.15 -9.68
CA GLU A 746 -0.19 7.96 -8.59
C GLU A 746 -0.49 9.26 -7.84
N TYR A 747 -1.77 9.49 -7.54
CA TYR A 747 -2.27 10.61 -6.76
C TYR A 747 -3.33 10.17 -5.75
N SER A 748 -3.51 10.94 -4.68
CA SER A 748 -4.66 10.74 -3.78
C SER A 748 -5.96 11.11 -4.48
N ALA A 749 -7.05 10.40 -4.19
CA ALA A 749 -8.38 10.78 -4.66
C ALA A 749 -8.81 12.20 -4.23
N ALA A 750 -8.23 12.72 -3.14
CA ALA A 750 -8.49 14.09 -2.68
C ALA A 750 -7.73 15.17 -3.47
N ASP A 751 -6.71 14.81 -4.26
CA ASP A 751 -5.95 15.74 -5.10
C ASP A 751 -6.55 15.84 -6.50
N ALA A 752 -7.67 16.56 -6.62
CA ALA A 752 -8.35 16.78 -7.89
C ALA A 752 -7.51 17.54 -8.93
N GLY A 753 -6.47 18.27 -8.50
CA GLY A 753 -5.55 19.00 -9.37
C GLY A 753 -4.35 18.17 -9.85
N PHE A 754 -4.18 16.95 -9.33
CA PHE A 754 -3.05 16.06 -9.64
C PHE A 754 -1.68 16.76 -9.52
N THR A 755 -1.51 17.52 -8.43
CA THR A 755 -0.34 18.38 -8.20
C THR A 755 0.70 17.74 -7.27
N THR A 756 0.28 16.82 -6.41
CA THR A 756 1.10 16.20 -5.37
C THR A 756 1.17 14.70 -5.60
N PRO A 757 2.17 14.22 -6.38
CA PRO A 757 2.30 12.80 -6.65
C PRO A 757 2.61 12.01 -5.37
N LEU A 758 2.11 10.79 -5.29
CA LEU A 758 2.34 9.85 -4.18
C LEU A 758 3.47 8.86 -4.46
N GLY A 759 3.89 8.75 -5.73
CA GLY A 759 4.93 7.85 -6.21
C GLY A 759 5.66 8.42 -7.44
N PRO A 760 6.79 7.83 -7.85
CA PRO A 760 7.47 8.24 -9.08
C PRO A 760 6.65 7.87 -10.32
N VAL A 761 6.92 8.57 -11.43
CA VAL A 761 6.33 8.25 -12.74
C VAL A 761 6.75 6.84 -13.15
N SER A 762 5.79 6.07 -13.69
CA SER A 762 6.04 4.72 -14.17
C SER A 762 7.05 4.68 -15.33
N SER A 763 7.59 3.49 -15.58
CA SER A 763 8.24 3.18 -16.84
C SER A 763 7.28 3.43 -18.02
N PRO A 764 7.74 3.90 -19.18
CA PRO A 764 6.86 4.21 -20.30
C PRO A 764 6.48 2.94 -21.09
N LEU A 765 5.19 2.81 -21.43
CA LEU A 765 4.75 2.00 -22.55
C LEU A 765 4.97 2.80 -23.84
N THR A 766 5.68 2.22 -24.82
CA THR A 766 5.74 2.77 -26.18
C THR A 766 4.58 2.23 -27.00
N LEU A 767 3.53 3.03 -27.17
CA LEU A 767 2.35 2.70 -27.95
C LEU A 767 2.49 3.25 -29.37
N THR A 768 2.39 2.39 -30.39
CA THR A 768 2.27 2.81 -31.79
C THR A 768 0.86 2.54 -32.28
N VAL A 769 0.15 3.58 -32.67
CA VAL A 769 -1.16 3.50 -33.31
C VAL A 769 -0.95 3.57 -34.81
N ASN A 770 -1.39 2.52 -35.52
CA ASN A 770 -1.23 2.39 -36.97
C ASN A 770 -2.51 1.82 -37.60
N VAL A 771 -3.52 2.67 -37.70
CA VAL A 771 -4.80 2.41 -38.35
C VAL A 771 -4.64 2.63 -39.85
N ALA A 772 -5.01 1.63 -40.66
CA ALA A 772 -5.00 1.75 -42.11
C ALA A 772 -6.25 2.47 -42.62
N ASP A 773 -6.11 3.31 -43.64
CA ASP A 773 -7.24 4.01 -44.26
C ASP A 773 -8.18 3.04 -44.99
N LEU A 774 -9.46 3.02 -44.62
CA LEU A 774 -10.53 2.35 -45.34
C LEU A 774 -11.23 3.34 -46.28
N ALA A 775 -11.79 2.83 -47.37
CA ALA A 775 -12.55 3.69 -48.27
C ALA A 775 -13.89 4.10 -47.63
N LEU A 776 -14.20 5.41 -47.66
CA LEU A 776 -15.48 5.94 -47.23
C LEU A 776 -16.51 5.84 -48.38
N GLN A 777 -17.73 5.42 -48.08
CA GLN A 777 -18.81 5.29 -49.07
C GLN A 777 -20.16 5.77 -48.51
N ALA A 778 -21.07 6.14 -49.41
CA ALA A 778 -22.45 6.42 -49.05
C ALA A 778 -23.16 5.14 -48.57
N ALA A 779 -23.87 5.25 -47.45
CA ALA A 779 -24.73 4.21 -46.91
C ALA A 779 -26.20 4.45 -47.28
N GLY A 780 -27.06 3.45 -47.07
CA GLY A 780 -28.51 3.61 -47.22
C GLY A 780 -29.07 4.72 -46.32
N ASN A 781 -30.19 5.33 -46.73
CA ASN A 781 -30.85 6.44 -46.01
C ASN A 781 -29.99 7.72 -45.84
N GLY A 782 -29.01 7.95 -46.71
CA GLY A 782 -28.20 9.18 -46.71
C GLY A 782 -27.11 9.22 -45.64
N GLY A 783 -26.69 8.07 -45.10
CA GLY A 783 -25.57 7.97 -44.15
C GLY A 783 -24.21 7.75 -44.81
N LEU A 784 -23.16 7.62 -43.99
CA LEU A 784 -21.80 7.24 -44.40
C LEU A 784 -21.43 5.88 -43.81
N SER A 785 -20.62 5.09 -44.50
CA SER A 785 -20.08 3.82 -43.97
C SER A 785 -18.66 3.57 -44.50
N LEU A 786 -17.91 2.69 -43.84
CA LEU A 786 -16.59 2.25 -44.28
C LEU A 786 -16.67 0.96 -45.10
N VAL A 787 -15.85 0.87 -46.13
CA VAL A 787 -15.62 -0.38 -46.87
C VAL A 787 -14.66 -1.25 -46.06
N ALA A 788 -15.18 -2.33 -45.48
CA ALA A 788 -14.38 -3.28 -44.72
C ALA A 788 -13.19 -3.81 -45.55
N ALA A 789 -11.97 -3.61 -45.05
CA ALA A 789 -10.75 -4.16 -45.63
C ALA A 789 -9.67 -4.37 -44.55
N GLY A 790 -8.89 -5.45 -44.66
CA GLY A 790 -7.59 -5.53 -43.98
C GLY A 790 -7.57 -5.56 -42.44
N GLY A 791 -8.62 -6.00 -41.75
CA GLY A 791 -8.60 -6.19 -40.29
C GLY A 791 -8.60 -4.91 -39.45
N THR A 792 -8.69 -3.74 -40.06
CA THR A 792 -8.89 -2.45 -39.40
C THR A 792 -10.28 -2.35 -38.78
N ALA A 793 -10.38 -1.90 -37.53
CA ALA A 793 -11.64 -1.81 -36.79
C ALA A 793 -12.53 -0.63 -37.22
N GLY A 794 -11.93 0.46 -37.70
CA GLY A 794 -12.63 1.69 -38.08
C GLY A 794 -11.66 2.76 -38.57
N ASN A 795 -12.17 3.96 -38.85
CA ASN A 795 -11.34 5.13 -39.14
C ASN A 795 -11.91 6.39 -38.51
N TRP A 796 -11.01 7.33 -38.26
CA TRP A 796 -11.40 8.73 -38.07
C TRP A 796 -11.92 9.29 -39.39
N VAL A 797 -13.16 9.79 -39.37
CA VAL A 797 -13.80 10.50 -40.48
C VAL A 797 -13.84 11.99 -40.12
N ARG A 798 -13.09 12.79 -40.85
CA ARG A 798 -13.10 14.25 -40.78
C ARG A 798 -14.26 14.80 -41.59
N LEU A 799 -15.09 15.64 -40.99
CA LEU A 799 -16.14 16.41 -41.66
C LEU A 799 -15.85 17.90 -41.54
N ASP A 800 -15.74 18.61 -42.66
CA ASP A 800 -15.51 20.05 -42.70
C ASP A 800 -16.66 20.77 -43.40
N VAL A 801 -17.19 21.83 -42.78
CA VAL A 801 -18.22 22.68 -43.40
C VAL A 801 -17.59 23.49 -44.53
N LEU A 802 -18.06 23.26 -45.75
CA LEU A 802 -17.69 24.02 -46.94
C LEU A 802 -18.53 25.29 -47.04
N GLN A 803 -19.85 25.13 -46.87
CA GLN A 803 -20.83 26.20 -46.97
C GLN A 803 -22.01 25.94 -46.03
N ALA A 804 -22.58 27.03 -45.51
CA ALA A 804 -23.88 27.02 -44.84
C ALA A 804 -24.78 28.07 -45.51
N ALA A 805 -25.93 27.65 -46.02
CA ALA A 805 -27.05 28.53 -46.35
C ALA A 805 -27.74 28.98 -45.04
N GLN A 806 -28.47 30.10 -45.06
CA GLN A 806 -29.00 30.87 -43.90
C GLN A 806 -29.95 30.14 -42.91
N ALA A 807 -29.61 28.94 -42.42
CA ALA A 807 -30.24 28.35 -41.26
C ALA A 807 -29.55 28.93 -40.01
N THR A 808 -30.07 30.04 -39.50
CA THR A 808 -29.57 30.70 -38.29
C THR A 808 -29.56 29.72 -37.11
N GLY A 809 -28.43 29.60 -36.41
CA GLY A 809 -28.30 28.82 -35.18
C GLY A 809 -28.43 27.28 -35.31
N ALA A 810 -28.49 26.72 -36.51
CA ALA A 810 -28.67 25.28 -36.70
C ALA A 810 -27.34 24.49 -36.53
N THR A 811 -27.42 23.34 -35.85
CA THR A 811 -26.30 22.42 -35.63
C THR A 811 -26.64 21.04 -36.17
N LEU A 812 -25.74 20.48 -36.97
CA LEU A 812 -25.80 19.10 -37.44
C LEU A 812 -25.32 18.18 -36.31
N LEU A 813 -26.15 17.21 -35.95
CA LEU A 813 -25.85 16.17 -34.97
C LEU A 813 -25.48 14.90 -35.74
N LEU A 814 -24.29 14.37 -35.48
CA LEU A 814 -23.79 13.16 -36.13
C LEU A 814 -23.94 12.01 -35.13
N TYR A 815 -24.65 10.95 -35.52
CA TYR A 815 -24.92 9.81 -34.64
C TYR A 815 -24.65 8.48 -35.34
N ALA A 816 -24.20 7.48 -34.58
CA ALA A 816 -23.91 6.16 -35.10
C ALA A 816 -25.12 5.23 -35.02
N VAL A 817 -25.23 4.35 -36.02
CA VAL A 817 -26.15 3.22 -36.01
C VAL A 817 -25.46 1.95 -36.48
N ASP A 818 -25.97 0.80 -36.05
CA ASP A 818 -25.51 -0.49 -36.56
C ASP A 818 -26.03 -0.77 -37.99
N ALA A 819 -25.64 -1.92 -38.55
CA ALA A 819 -26.09 -2.35 -39.88
C ALA A 819 -27.61 -2.53 -40.00
N THR A 820 -28.35 -2.68 -38.90
CA THR A 820 -29.81 -2.80 -38.85
C THR A 820 -30.52 -1.45 -38.65
N GLY A 821 -29.77 -0.39 -38.34
CA GLY A 821 -30.26 0.95 -38.07
C GLY A 821 -30.60 1.20 -36.60
N GLN A 822 -30.18 0.34 -35.67
CA GLN A 822 -30.28 0.60 -34.22
C GLN A 822 -29.23 1.61 -33.79
N LEU A 823 -29.59 2.50 -32.87
CA LEU A 823 -28.70 3.51 -32.32
C LEU A 823 -27.56 2.84 -31.53
N ILE A 824 -26.35 3.39 -31.70
CA ILE A 824 -25.15 3.02 -30.95
C ILE A 824 -24.79 4.22 -30.07
N GLY A 825 -24.77 4.02 -28.76
CA GLY A 825 -24.38 5.03 -27.78
C GLY A 825 -22.89 5.35 -27.85
N ARG A 826 -22.49 6.50 -27.32
CA ARG A 826 -21.07 6.88 -27.20
C ARG A 826 -20.25 5.89 -26.35
N ASP A 827 -20.91 5.15 -25.47
CA ASP A 827 -20.39 4.05 -24.66
C ASP A 827 -20.35 2.69 -25.39
N GLY A 828 -20.80 2.66 -26.65
CA GLY A 828 -20.89 1.44 -27.47
C GLY A 828 -22.15 0.59 -27.21
N ALA A 829 -23.05 1.00 -26.31
CA ALA A 829 -24.32 0.30 -26.10
C ALA A 829 -25.19 0.35 -27.36
N VAL A 830 -25.94 -0.73 -27.67
CA VAL A 830 -26.77 -0.82 -28.87
C VAL A 830 -28.22 -1.18 -28.53
N GLY A 831 -29.18 -0.53 -29.19
CA GLY A 831 -30.58 -0.98 -29.23
C GLY A 831 -31.58 -0.08 -28.50
N GLY A 832 -32.73 -0.66 -28.11
CA GLY A 832 -33.92 0.10 -27.71
C GLY A 832 -33.83 0.94 -26.42
N GLY A 833 -32.75 0.78 -25.65
CA GLY A 833 -32.44 1.61 -24.48
C GLY A 833 -31.59 2.84 -24.78
N VAL A 834 -31.00 2.92 -25.99
CA VAL A 834 -30.15 4.03 -26.42
C VAL A 834 -31.02 5.11 -27.05
N THR A 835 -30.97 6.32 -26.52
CA THR A 835 -31.67 7.47 -27.11
C THR A 835 -30.84 8.09 -28.24
N LEU A 836 -31.46 8.95 -29.06
CA LEU A 836 -30.70 9.69 -30.06
C LEU A 836 -29.62 10.54 -29.41
N GLN A 837 -29.89 11.12 -28.23
CA GLN A 837 -28.93 11.94 -27.51
C GLN A 837 -27.69 11.14 -27.12
N ASP A 838 -27.87 9.91 -26.64
CA ASP A 838 -26.78 9.00 -26.25
C ASP A 838 -25.92 8.60 -27.45
N ALA A 839 -26.54 8.52 -28.64
CA ALA A 839 -25.90 8.11 -29.88
C ALA A 839 -25.20 9.24 -30.65
N ILE A 840 -25.37 10.51 -30.25
CA ILE A 840 -24.66 11.62 -30.88
C ILE A 840 -23.18 11.48 -30.56
N LEU A 841 -22.35 11.39 -31.59
CA LEU A 841 -20.89 11.36 -31.49
C LEU A 841 -20.29 12.76 -31.64
N ALA A 842 -20.88 13.62 -32.48
CA ALA A 842 -20.37 14.97 -32.73
C ALA A 842 -21.44 15.98 -33.14
N ARG A 843 -21.05 17.26 -33.06
CA ARG A 843 -21.83 18.42 -33.47
C ARG A 843 -21.02 19.24 -34.47
N VAL A 844 -21.60 19.58 -35.61
CA VAL A 844 -20.94 20.35 -36.67
C VAL A 844 -21.90 21.44 -37.17
N GLY A 845 -21.40 22.64 -37.41
CA GLY A 845 -22.20 23.70 -38.01
C GLY A 845 -21.39 24.92 -38.38
N ALA A 846 -22.09 26.02 -38.62
CA ALA A 846 -21.50 27.33 -38.90
C ALA A 846 -22.30 28.41 -38.18
N ALA A 847 -21.63 29.49 -37.81
CA ALA A 847 -22.25 30.67 -37.23
C ALA A 847 -22.28 31.79 -38.28
N PRO A 848 -23.44 32.17 -38.84
CA PRO A 848 -23.56 33.34 -39.72
C PRO A 848 -23.74 34.64 -38.92
N ASP A 849 -23.41 35.79 -39.53
CA ASP A 849 -23.83 37.11 -39.04
C ASP A 849 -25.28 37.42 -39.41
N ASP A 850 -25.79 38.58 -38.95
CA ASP A 850 -27.14 39.06 -39.24
C ASP A 850 -27.43 39.29 -40.75
N HIS A 851 -26.39 39.25 -41.60
CA HIS A 851 -26.48 39.39 -43.05
C HIS A 851 -26.33 38.05 -43.79
N GLY A 852 -26.17 36.94 -43.06
CA GLY A 852 -26.03 35.59 -43.60
C GLY A 852 -24.61 35.25 -44.09
N VAL A 853 -23.59 36.00 -43.66
CA VAL A 853 -22.18 35.71 -43.94
C VAL A 853 -21.63 34.80 -42.84
N ASN A 854 -21.09 33.64 -43.22
CA ASN A 854 -20.49 32.71 -42.25
C ASN A 854 -19.27 33.33 -41.56
N LEU A 855 -19.41 33.62 -40.26
CA LEU A 855 -18.35 34.12 -39.37
C LEU A 855 -17.39 32.99 -39.00
N LEU A 856 -17.93 31.81 -38.70
CA LEU A 856 -17.18 30.61 -38.33
C LEU A 856 -17.74 29.41 -39.09
N LYS A 857 -16.84 28.52 -39.55
CA LYS A 857 -17.18 27.21 -40.12
C LYS A 857 -16.53 26.15 -39.26
N GLY A 858 -17.35 25.26 -38.69
CA GLY A 858 -16.85 24.15 -37.90
C GLY A 858 -16.34 23.00 -38.76
N GLY A 859 -15.53 22.16 -38.14
CA GLY A 859 -15.21 20.83 -38.61
C GLY A 859 -15.00 19.89 -37.44
N GLN A 860 -15.20 18.60 -37.66
CA GLN A 860 -15.04 17.58 -36.62
C GLN A 860 -14.56 16.26 -37.19
N SER A 861 -13.65 15.61 -36.48
CA SER A 861 -13.33 14.20 -36.65
C SER A 861 -14.23 13.33 -35.76
N VAL A 862 -14.76 12.24 -36.30
CA VAL A 862 -15.50 11.21 -35.55
C VAL A 862 -14.94 9.83 -35.85
N TRP A 863 -14.95 8.96 -34.86
CA TRP A 863 -14.64 7.55 -35.09
C TRP A 863 -15.85 6.88 -35.72
N LEU A 864 -15.64 6.10 -36.79
CA LEU A 864 -16.66 5.28 -37.41
C LEU A 864 -16.15 3.85 -37.50
N GLY A 865 -16.83 2.92 -36.84
CA GLY A 865 -16.51 1.50 -36.87
C GLY A 865 -16.90 0.82 -38.19
N VAL A 866 -16.21 -0.26 -38.53
CA VAL A 866 -16.59 -1.12 -39.66
C VAL A 866 -17.92 -1.81 -39.36
N GLY A 867 -18.88 -1.67 -40.27
CA GLY A 867 -20.23 -2.22 -40.10
C GLY A 867 -21.24 -1.24 -39.49
N GLU A 868 -20.77 -0.07 -39.05
CA GLU A 868 -21.59 1.04 -38.57
C GLU A 868 -21.95 2.00 -39.71
N GLN A 869 -22.95 2.83 -39.47
CA GLN A 869 -23.29 3.97 -40.33
C GLN A 869 -23.33 5.26 -39.52
N LEU A 870 -22.67 6.29 -40.03
CA LEU A 870 -22.83 7.64 -39.52
C LEU A 870 -24.06 8.28 -40.16
N ARG A 871 -24.97 8.78 -39.33
CA ARG A 871 -26.22 9.44 -39.75
C ARG A 871 -26.31 10.85 -39.18
N PHE A 872 -27.29 11.59 -39.69
CA PHE A 872 -27.42 13.02 -39.47
C PHE A 872 -28.79 13.37 -38.92
N ALA A 873 -28.81 14.20 -37.88
CA ALA A 873 -29.98 14.90 -37.37
C ALA A 873 -29.67 16.40 -37.31
N VAL A 874 -30.69 17.25 -37.28
CA VAL A 874 -30.51 18.71 -37.23
C VAL A 874 -31.21 19.26 -36.01
N LEU A 875 -30.49 19.99 -35.19
CA LEU A 875 -31.05 20.83 -34.14
C LEU A 875 -31.09 22.26 -34.66
N THR A 876 -32.27 22.87 -34.76
CA THR A 876 -32.39 24.28 -35.19
C THR A 876 -31.95 25.23 -34.07
N GLY A 877 -31.83 26.53 -34.39
CA GLY A 877 -31.64 27.60 -33.40
C GLY A 877 -32.63 27.48 -32.24
N ASP A 878 -33.93 27.45 -32.56
CA ASP A 878 -35.08 27.33 -31.63
C ASP A 878 -35.20 25.98 -30.87
N HIS A 879 -34.13 25.20 -30.73
CA HIS A 879 -34.11 23.86 -30.10
C HIS A 879 -35.09 22.82 -30.70
N VAL A 880 -35.47 22.94 -31.97
CA VAL A 880 -36.31 21.92 -32.65
C VAL A 880 -35.43 20.85 -33.28
N LEU A 881 -35.57 19.62 -32.81
CA LEU A 881 -34.87 18.45 -33.34
C LEU A 881 -35.60 17.87 -34.57
N ASN A 882 -34.90 17.81 -35.69
CA ASN A 882 -35.27 17.02 -36.86
C ASN A 882 -34.36 15.79 -36.98
N PRO A 883 -34.83 14.59 -36.58
CA PRO A 883 -34.02 13.38 -36.58
C PRO A 883 -33.83 12.73 -37.97
N THR A 884 -34.59 13.18 -38.98
CA THR A 884 -34.59 12.62 -40.34
C THR A 884 -34.55 13.73 -41.40
N PRO A 885 -33.50 14.55 -41.45
CA PRO A 885 -33.33 15.55 -42.50
C PRO A 885 -33.13 14.87 -43.86
N ALA A 886 -33.43 15.57 -44.96
CA ALA A 886 -33.02 15.13 -46.28
C ALA A 886 -31.50 15.27 -46.41
N VAL A 887 -30.82 14.19 -46.79
CA VAL A 887 -29.36 14.14 -46.96
C VAL A 887 -29.03 13.63 -48.37
N ASP A 888 -28.16 14.35 -49.09
CA ASP A 888 -27.56 13.92 -50.34
C ASP A 888 -26.07 13.67 -50.15
N VAL A 889 -25.57 12.51 -50.59
CA VAL A 889 -24.17 12.09 -50.45
C VAL A 889 -23.64 11.74 -51.84
N SER A 890 -22.58 12.42 -52.25
CA SER A 890 -21.94 12.23 -53.56
C SER A 890 -20.41 12.13 -53.44
N GLY A 891 -19.75 11.58 -54.45
CA GLY A 891 -18.29 11.43 -54.42
C GLY A 891 -17.55 12.75 -54.58
N ALA A 892 -16.48 12.95 -53.82
CA ALA A 892 -15.58 14.10 -53.90
C ALA A 892 -14.17 13.68 -54.39
N PRO A 893 -13.32 14.62 -54.84
CA PRO A 893 -11.94 14.32 -55.22
C PRO A 893 -11.14 13.66 -54.08
N GLY A 894 -10.17 12.81 -54.42
CA GLY A 894 -9.28 12.19 -53.43
C GLY A 894 -9.89 11.05 -52.61
N GLY A 895 -11.10 10.58 -52.95
CA GLY A 895 -11.76 9.47 -52.26
C GLY A 895 -12.66 9.88 -51.09
N GLY A 896 -12.88 11.18 -50.89
CA GLY A 896 -13.85 11.70 -49.94
C GLY A 896 -15.29 11.74 -50.45
N LEU A 897 -16.21 12.24 -49.62
CA LEU A 897 -17.62 12.41 -49.93
C LEU A 897 -18.08 13.86 -49.70
N HIS A 898 -18.91 14.37 -50.59
CA HIS A 898 -19.63 15.62 -50.40
C HIS A 898 -21.03 15.33 -49.85
N ILE A 899 -21.41 16.04 -48.78
CA ILE A 899 -22.67 15.84 -48.06
C ILE A 899 -23.45 17.15 -48.07
N ALA A 900 -24.70 17.12 -48.56
CA ALA A 900 -25.63 18.24 -48.46
C ALA A 900 -26.79 17.86 -47.54
N VAL A 901 -26.96 18.60 -46.43
CA VAL A 901 -27.99 18.34 -45.41
C VAL A 901 -28.49 19.65 -44.82
N ALA A 902 -29.81 19.89 -44.90
CA ALA A 902 -30.47 21.05 -44.29
C ALA A 902 -29.80 22.42 -44.57
N GLY A 903 -29.22 22.60 -45.76
CA GLY A 903 -28.54 23.84 -46.16
C GLY A 903 -27.05 23.91 -45.77
N LEU A 904 -26.51 22.89 -45.09
CA LEU A 904 -25.07 22.70 -44.89
C LEU A 904 -24.49 21.83 -46.01
N GLU A 905 -23.34 22.25 -46.53
CA GLU A 905 -22.49 21.47 -47.44
C GLU A 905 -21.20 21.11 -46.71
N LEU A 906 -20.88 19.82 -46.62
CA LEU A 906 -19.71 19.30 -45.94
C LEU A 906 -18.85 18.43 -46.86
N ASN A 907 -17.56 18.38 -46.59
CA ASN A 907 -16.66 17.36 -47.11
C ASN A 907 -16.35 16.34 -46.01
N ALA A 908 -16.41 15.05 -46.33
CA ALA A 908 -16.04 13.96 -45.44
C ALA A 908 -14.86 13.15 -46.01
N THR A 909 -13.81 12.94 -45.21
CA THR A 909 -12.60 12.19 -45.59
C THR A 909 -12.11 11.34 -44.42
N THR A 910 -11.48 10.19 -44.71
CA THR A 910 -10.74 9.47 -43.68
C THR A 910 -9.44 10.20 -43.34
N ASP A 911 -9.21 10.46 -42.05
CA ASP A 911 -7.99 11.09 -41.54
C ASP A 911 -7.59 10.46 -40.20
N ASN A 912 -6.82 9.38 -40.28
CA ASN A 912 -6.36 8.69 -39.08
C ASN A 912 -5.24 9.42 -38.33
N THR A 913 -4.65 10.50 -38.87
CA THR A 913 -3.50 11.15 -38.22
C THR A 913 -3.95 12.07 -37.09
N LEU A 914 -5.12 12.72 -37.26
CA LEU A 914 -5.63 13.80 -36.40
C LEU A 914 -4.68 15.00 -36.29
N ALA A 915 -5.15 16.19 -36.67
CA ALA A 915 -4.41 17.43 -36.44
C ALA A 915 -4.37 17.79 -34.94
N ASP A 916 -3.45 18.67 -34.53
CA ASP A 916 -3.31 19.11 -33.13
C ASP A 916 -4.63 19.65 -32.54
N ALA A 917 -5.40 20.42 -33.33
CA ALA A 917 -6.72 20.90 -32.91
C ALA A 917 -7.72 19.75 -32.69
N ALA A 918 -7.65 18.69 -33.50
CA ALA A 918 -8.48 17.50 -33.31
C ALA A 918 -8.04 16.72 -32.06
N VAL A 919 -6.73 16.66 -31.77
CA VAL A 919 -6.24 16.06 -30.53
C VAL A 919 -6.75 16.84 -29.31
N LEU A 920 -6.64 18.18 -29.32
CA LEU A 920 -7.16 19.06 -28.25
C LEU A 920 -8.67 18.89 -28.01
N ALA A 921 -9.45 18.65 -29.07
CA ALA A 921 -10.88 18.41 -28.99
C ALA A 921 -11.26 17.01 -28.49
N GLY A 922 -10.30 16.18 -28.06
CA GLY A 922 -10.54 14.84 -27.52
C GLY A 922 -11.58 14.84 -26.40
N SER A 923 -11.46 15.74 -25.43
CA SER A 923 -12.41 15.89 -24.31
C SER A 923 -13.84 16.18 -24.78
N GLN A 924 -14.02 16.95 -25.86
CA GLN A 924 -15.34 17.25 -26.46
C GLN A 924 -15.94 16.03 -27.12
N ARG A 925 -15.09 15.20 -27.76
CA ARG A 925 -15.51 13.93 -28.36
C ARG A 925 -15.80 12.84 -27.35
N MET A 926 -15.22 12.89 -26.15
CA MET A 926 -15.52 11.89 -25.12
C MET A 926 -16.75 12.30 -24.28
N SER A 927 -16.86 13.58 -23.90
CA SER A 927 -17.93 14.07 -23.02
C SER A 927 -19.16 14.58 -23.75
N GLY A 928 -19.03 15.00 -25.02
CA GLY A 928 -20.06 15.73 -25.74
C GLY A 928 -20.29 17.16 -25.23
N LEU A 929 -19.37 17.70 -24.42
CA LEU A 929 -19.47 19.00 -23.76
C LEU A 929 -18.40 19.97 -24.28
N PRO A 930 -18.68 21.30 -24.31
CA PRO A 930 -17.74 22.31 -24.80
C PRO A 930 -16.63 22.59 -23.78
N VAL A 931 -15.70 21.65 -23.63
CA VAL A 931 -14.55 21.76 -22.72
C VAL A 931 -13.23 21.51 -23.46
N VAL A 932 -12.13 22.09 -22.99
CA VAL A 932 -10.77 21.82 -23.51
C VAL A 932 -9.85 21.50 -22.35
N TYR A 933 -8.90 20.59 -22.55
CA TYR A 933 -7.88 20.32 -21.54
C TYR A 933 -6.62 21.11 -21.89
N LEU A 934 -6.13 21.93 -20.95
CA LEU A 934 -5.01 22.85 -21.18
C LEU A 934 -3.97 22.77 -20.07
N GLN A 935 -2.72 23.02 -20.42
CA GLN A 935 -1.61 23.06 -19.47
C GLN A 935 -1.35 24.49 -18.98
N HIS A 936 -0.95 24.63 -17.71
CA HIS A 936 -0.49 25.91 -17.19
C HIS A 936 0.67 26.47 -18.05
N GLY A 937 0.55 27.73 -18.48
CA GLY A 937 1.51 28.40 -19.35
C GLY A 937 1.42 28.03 -20.83
N GLU A 938 0.53 27.11 -21.22
CA GLU A 938 0.22 26.84 -22.62
C GLU A 938 -0.28 28.11 -23.31
N THR A 939 0.08 28.29 -24.58
CA THR A 939 -0.35 29.45 -25.36
C THR A 939 -1.18 29.03 -26.57
N LEU A 940 -2.37 29.62 -26.71
CA LEU A 940 -3.33 29.33 -27.75
C LEU A 940 -3.66 30.59 -28.56
N ASP A 941 -3.87 30.40 -29.87
CA ASP A 941 -4.49 31.40 -30.72
C ASP A 941 -6.01 31.20 -30.72
N VAL A 942 -6.73 32.18 -30.18
CA VAL A 942 -8.20 32.13 -30.05
C VAL A 942 -8.81 33.14 -31.02
N GLN A 943 -9.54 32.63 -32.01
CA GLN A 943 -10.33 33.48 -32.90
C GLN A 943 -11.68 33.78 -32.27
N VAL A 944 -11.98 35.08 -32.10
CA VAL A 944 -13.24 35.57 -31.55
C VAL A 944 -13.92 36.43 -32.61
N THR A 945 -15.10 36.00 -33.04
CA THR A 945 -15.90 36.70 -34.07
C THR A 945 -17.37 36.68 -33.70
N GLY A 946 -18.11 37.70 -34.08
CA GLY A 946 -19.52 37.82 -33.74
C GLY A 946 -20.18 39.05 -34.34
N SER A 947 -21.51 39.03 -34.32
CA SER A 947 -22.39 40.18 -34.56
C SER A 947 -23.35 40.23 -33.37
N SER A 948 -23.08 41.08 -32.38
CA SER A 948 -23.89 41.17 -31.17
C SER A 948 -24.35 42.59 -30.89
N ALA A 949 -25.60 42.77 -30.43
CA ALA A 949 -26.07 44.07 -29.98
C ALA A 949 -25.46 44.45 -28.62
N ASN A 950 -25.25 43.46 -27.76
CA ASN A 950 -24.60 43.63 -26.46
C ASN A 950 -23.08 43.62 -26.59
N THR A 951 -22.42 44.37 -25.71
CA THR A 951 -20.96 44.27 -25.49
C THR A 951 -20.71 43.24 -24.40
N ASN A 952 -20.40 42.01 -24.79
CA ASN A 952 -20.21 40.89 -23.88
C ASN A 952 -18.73 40.69 -23.55
N THR A 953 -18.44 40.02 -22.43
CA THR A 953 -17.10 39.57 -22.07
C THR A 953 -17.04 38.05 -22.13
N LEU A 954 -16.20 37.51 -23.02
CA LEU A 954 -15.86 36.09 -23.09
C LEU A 954 -14.65 35.80 -22.21
N GLY A 955 -14.71 34.71 -21.46
CA GLY A 955 -13.57 34.13 -20.75
C GLY A 955 -13.65 32.61 -20.72
N PHE A 956 -12.68 31.99 -20.06
CA PHE A 956 -12.68 30.56 -19.76
C PHE A 956 -12.49 30.36 -18.26
N VAL A 957 -13.12 29.33 -17.70
CA VAL A 957 -13.01 28.96 -16.29
C VAL A 957 -12.44 27.56 -16.18
N HIS A 958 -11.50 27.36 -15.24
CA HIS A 958 -11.03 26.03 -14.88
C HIS A 958 -12.15 25.27 -14.16
N ILE A 959 -12.40 24.02 -14.56
CA ILE A 959 -13.36 23.12 -13.90
C ILE A 959 -12.60 21.96 -13.24
N ASP A 960 -12.96 21.67 -12.00
CA ASP A 960 -12.44 20.53 -11.25
C ASP A 960 -13.37 19.35 -11.50
N VAL A 961 -12.80 18.21 -11.94
CA VAL A 961 -13.55 16.97 -12.22
C VAL A 961 -13.18 15.94 -11.18
N ASP A 962 -14.16 15.45 -10.44
CA ASP A 962 -13.97 14.37 -9.49
C ASP A 962 -13.69 13.05 -10.25
N ALA A 963 -12.55 12.42 -9.99
CA ALA A 963 -12.11 11.23 -10.73
C ALA A 963 -12.97 9.98 -10.46
N ALA A 964 -13.72 9.93 -9.36
CA ALA A 964 -14.54 8.78 -8.98
C ALA A 964 -15.97 8.90 -9.50
N THR A 965 -16.53 10.12 -9.48
CA THR A 965 -17.94 10.38 -9.82
C THR A 965 -18.11 11.04 -11.18
N GLY A 966 -17.10 11.75 -11.68
CA GLY A 966 -17.18 12.60 -12.86
C GLY A 966 -17.89 13.94 -12.63
N ASP A 967 -18.30 14.23 -11.39
CA ASP A 967 -18.98 15.50 -11.04
C ASP A 967 -18.04 16.69 -11.17
N TRP A 968 -18.60 17.85 -11.50
CA TRP A 968 -17.84 19.07 -11.76
C TRP A 968 -18.05 20.13 -10.67
N SER A 969 -16.99 20.87 -10.39
CA SER A 969 -17.05 22.07 -9.55
C SER A 969 -16.15 23.18 -10.09
N VAL A 970 -16.35 24.39 -9.58
CA VAL A 970 -15.44 25.52 -9.81
C VAL A 970 -15.03 26.08 -8.45
N GLY A 971 -13.74 26.01 -8.13
CA GLY A 971 -13.22 26.49 -6.85
C GLY A 971 -13.87 25.79 -5.66
N GLY A 972 -14.17 24.49 -5.81
CA GLY A 972 -14.86 23.67 -4.80
C GLY A 972 -16.37 23.89 -4.68
N VAL A 973 -16.98 24.73 -5.51
CA VAL A 973 -18.44 24.91 -5.54
C VAL A 973 -19.05 24.00 -6.61
N PRO A 974 -19.92 23.04 -6.24
CA PRO A 974 -20.54 22.12 -7.19
C PRO A 974 -21.31 22.83 -8.30
N ALA A 975 -21.25 22.27 -9.51
CA ALA A 975 -21.99 22.80 -10.65
C ALA A 975 -23.51 22.77 -10.42
N GLY A 976 -24.18 23.88 -10.75
CA GLY A 976 -25.64 23.97 -10.67
C GLY A 976 -26.13 25.38 -10.99
N ASP A 977 -27.43 25.50 -11.32
CA ASP A 977 -28.12 26.80 -11.47
C ASP A 977 -28.31 27.49 -10.10
N THR A 978 -27.20 27.94 -9.52
CA THR A 978 -27.15 28.63 -8.23
C THR A 978 -26.24 29.85 -8.31
N GLU A 979 -26.61 30.91 -7.58
CA GLU A 979 -25.77 32.12 -7.51
C GLU A 979 -24.39 31.83 -6.90
N ALA A 980 -24.26 30.83 -6.02
CA ALA A 980 -22.97 30.41 -5.47
C ALA A 980 -22.04 29.89 -6.58
N TYR A 981 -22.54 29.02 -7.45
CA TYR A 981 -21.79 28.49 -8.58
C TYR A 981 -21.45 29.59 -9.60
N LEU A 982 -22.43 30.39 -10.01
CA LEU A 982 -22.19 31.50 -10.96
C LEU A 982 -21.19 32.53 -10.40
N SER A 983 -21.23 32.79 -9.09
CA SER A 983 -20.25 33.65 -8.44
C SER A 983 -18.85 33.03 -8.44
N ALA A 984 -18.74 31.72 -8.21
CA ALA A 984 -17.47 31.00 -8.28
C ALA A 984 -16.88 31.03 -9.70
N VAL A 985 -17.73 30.84 -10.72
CA VAL A 985 -17.34 30.96 -12.14
C VAL A 985 -16.74 32.33 -12.42
N ARG A 986 -17.45 33.41 -12.04
CA ARG A 986 -16.98 34.78 -12.26
C ARG A 986 -15.65 35.08 -11.56
N SER A 987 -15.42 34.53 -10.36
CA SER A 987 -14.18 34.79 -9.61
C SER A 987 -12.98 33.96 -10.06
N HIS A 988 -13.21 32.87 -10.80
CA HIS A 988 -12.17 31.93 -11.24
C HIS A 988 -11.96 31.92 -12.77
N LEU A 989 -12.46 32.92 -13.49
CA LEU A 989 -12.09 33.10 -14.90
C LEU A 989 -10.58 33.25 -15.04
N ASP A 990 -10.01 32.56 -16.02
CA ASP A 990 -8.59 32.64 -16.34
C ASP A 990 -8.25 34.07 -16.81
N PRO A 991 -7.41 34.81 -16.08
CA PRO A 991 -7.07 36.18 -16.44
C PRO A 991 -6.24 36.26 -17.73
N GLY A 992 -5.69 35.15 -18.20
CA GLY A 992 -4.96 35.00 -19.46
C GLY A 992 -5.81 35.25 -20.70
N LEU A 993 -7.14 35.18 -20.60
CA LEU A 993 -8.06 35.51 -21.70
C LEU A 993 -9.39 36.09 -21.19
N LEU A 994 -9.53 37.41 -21.32
CA LEU A 994 -10.80 38.13 -21.15
C LEU A 994 -11.04 39.03 -22.37
N ALA A 995 -11.97 38.64 -23.22
CA ALA A 995 -12.26 39.32 -24.48
C ALA A 995 -13.58 40.08 -24.39
N THR A 996 -13.54 41.41 -24.41
CA THR A 996 -14.76 42.24 -24.40
C THR A 996 -15.04 42.79 -25.78
N SER A 997 -16.21 42.46 -26.36
CA SER A 997 -16.55 42.83 -27.74
C SER A 997 -18.06 42.97 -27.95
N GLY A 998 -18.46 43.82 -28.89
CA GLY A 998 -19.85 44.07 -29.28
C GLY A 998 -19.91 44.69 -30.68
N GLY A 999 -21.08 44.66 -31.31
CA GLY A 999 -21.25 44.97 -32.73
C GLY A 999 -20.70 43.84 -33.61
N ALA A 1000 -20.25 44.18 -34.83
CA ALA A 1000 -19.55 43.24 -35.71
C ALA A 1000 -18.05 43.24 -35.40
N PHE A 1001 -17.49 42.07 -35.06
CA PHE A 1001 -16.07 41.93 -34.71
C PHE A 1001 -15.47 40.63 -35.26
N ASN A 1002 -14.16 40.66 -35.49
CA ASN A 1002 -13.34 39.50 -35.82
C ASN A 1002 -11.92 39.80 -35.36
N GLN A 1003 -11.44 39.06 -34.38
CA GLN A 1003 -10.14 39.26 -33.74
C GLN A 1003 -9.47 37.93 -33.45
N THR A 1004 -8.14 37.93 -33.47
CA THR A 1004 -7.31 36.83 -32.98
C THR A 1004 -6.67 37.30 -31.69
N LEU A 1005 -6.83 36.50 -30.63
CA LEU A 1005 -6.29 36.75 -29.31
C LEU A 1005 -5.26 35.67 -28.99
N HIS A 1006 -4.26 36.02 -28.19
CA HIS A 1006 -3.31 35.06 -27.65
C HIS A 1006 -3.69 34.80 -26.19
N TRP A 1007 -4.07 33.57 -25.89
CA TRP A 1007 -4.35 33.14 -24.52
C TRP A 1007 -3.14 32.42 -23.98
N THR A 1008 -2.52 32.95 -22.92
CA THR A 1008 -1.58 32.19 -22.09
C THR A 1008 -2.32 31.73 -20.84
N VAL A 1009 -2.47 30.41 -20.69
CA VAL A 1009 -3.21 29.79 -19.59
C VAL A 1009 -2.56 30.16 -18.26
N SER A 1010 -3.25 30.96 -17.45
CA SER A 1010 -2.74 31.45 -16.17
C SER A 1010 -3.25 30.61 -15.00
N GLY A 1011 -4.36 29.88 -15.18
CA GLY A 1011 -4.87 28.93 -14.20
C GLY A 1011 -4.05 27.62 -14.15
N THR A 1012 -4.52 26.66 -13.36
CA THR A 1012 -3.91 25.33 -13.22
C THR A 1012 -4.10 24.47 -14.48
N THR A 1013 -3.24 23.47 -14.67
CA THR A 1013 -3.43 22.46 -15.72
C THR A 1013 -4.73 21.69 -15.44
N GLY A 1014 -5.59 21.54 -16.45
CA GLY A 1014 -6.87 20.85 -16.28
C GLY A 1014 -7.88 21.19 -17.37
N PHE A 1015 -9.17 20.94 -17.09
CA PHE A 1015 -10.26 21.25 -18.02
C PHE A 1015 -10.69 22.71 -17.90
N TYR A 1016 -10.95 23.35 -19.04
CA TYR A 1016 -11.45 24.71 -19.15
C TYR A 1016 -12.75 24.73 -19.94
N ALA A 1017 -13.73 25.47 -19.40
CA ALA A 1017 -15.02 25.70 -20.02
C ALA A 1017 -15.15 27.18 -20.44
N PRO A 1018 -15.70 27.49 -21.62
CA PRO A 1018 -16.00 28.85 -22.03
C PRO A 1018 -17.17 29.45 -21.24
N VAL A 1019 -17.10 30.76 -20.99
CA VAL A 1019 -18.09 31.53 -20.21
C VAL A 1019 -18.37 32.86 -20.91
N LEU A 1020 -19.64 33.25 -20.99
CA LEU A 1020 -20.06 34.57 -21.47
C LEU A 1020 -20.65 35.40 -20.33
N LEU A 1021 -20.15 36.62 -20.15
CA LEU A 1021 -20.72 37.62 -19.24
C LEU A 1021 -21.42 38.70 -20.05
N THR A 1022 -22.68 38.98 -19.74
CA THR A 1022 -23.47 40.00 -20.45
C THR A 1022 -23.48 41.33 -19.69
N PRO A 1023 -23.75 42.48 -20.37
CA PRO A 1023 -23.97 43.77 -19.71
C PRO A 1023 -25.10 43.76 -18.68
N SER A 1024 -26.05 42.83 -18.80
CA SER A 1024 -27.19 42.72 -17.90
C SER A 1024 -26.85 42.01 -16.58
N GLY A 1025 -25.62 41.52 -16.42
CA GLY A 1025 -25.13 40.83 -15.23
C GLY A 1025 -25.28 39.29 -15.29
N GLU A 1026 -25.83 38.76 -16.39
CA GLU A 1026 -25.97 37.32 -16.59
C GLU A 1026 -24.60 36.67 -16.83
N THR A 1027 -24.47 35.42 -16.36
CA THR A 1027 -23.29 34.57 -16.56
C THR A 1027 -23.75 33.28 -17.22
N PHE A 1028 -23.39 33.11 -18.48
CA PHE A 1028 -23.73 31.93 -19.24
C PHE A 1028 -22.57 30.94 -19.23
N VAL A 1029 -22.91 29.72 -18.84
CA VAL A 1029 -22.02 28.57 -18.68
C VAL A 1029 -22.46 27.44 -19.60
N ILE A 1030 -21.62 26.42 -19.70
CA ILE A 1030 -21.90 25.22 -20.47
C ILE A 1030 -23.04 24.39 -19.85
N GLY A 1031 -23.80 23.68 -20.67
CA GLY A 1031 -24.93 22.85 -20.23
C GLY A 1031 -26.20 23.65 -19.90
N GLU A 1032 -27.06 23.09 -19.06
CA GLU A 1032 -28.39 23.65 -18.72
C GLU A 1032 -28.40 24.46 -17.41
N ASN A 1033 -27.25 24.66 -16.77
CA ASN A 1033 -27.09 25.43 -15.52
C ASN A 1033 -27.20 26.95 -15.73
N ASN A 1034 -28.02 27.37 -16.68
CA ASN A 1034 -28.26 28.76 -17.06
C ASN A 1034 -29.70 29.16 -16.69
N PRO A 1035 -29.98 30.47 -16.54
CA PRO A 1035 -31.34 30.95 -16.27
C PRO A 1035 -32.38 30.39 -17.25
N GLY A 1036 -33.33 29.63 -16.71
CA GLY A 1036 -34.41 29.00 -17.50
C GLY A 1036 -34.10 27.58 -18.01
N GLY A 1037 -32.97 26.98 -17.61
CA GLY A 1037 -32.64 25.58 -17.89
C GLY A 1037 -32.28 25.30 -19.35
N ARG A 1038 -31.70 26.27 -20.05
CA ARG A 1038 -31.37 26.17 -21.49
C ARG A 1038 -29.86 26.22 -21.73
N GLU A 1039 -29.43 25.58 -22.81
CA GLU A 1039 -28.06 25.68 -23.31
C GLU A 1039 -27.83 27.07 -23.90
N GLN A 1040 -26.87 27.82 -23.35
CA GLN A 1040 -26.45 29.15 -23.85
C GLN A 1040 -25.10 29.10 -24.58
N VAL A 1041 -24.41 27.96 -24.48
CA VAL A 1041 -23.10 27.72 -25.08
C VAL A 1041 -23.14 26.40 -25.84
N ARG A 1042 -23.00 26.46 -27.17
CA ARG A 1042 -23.16 25.30 -28.06
C ARG A 1042 -21.89 25.01 -28.85
N MET A 1043 -21.63 23.73 -29.10
CA MET A 1043 -20.54 23.31 -30.00
C MET A 1043 -20.97 23.36 -31.48
N TYR A 1044 -20.14 23.98 -32.31
CA TYR A 1044 -20.28 23.99 -33.78
C TYR A 1044 -19.19 23.16 -34.48
N GLY A 1045 -18.28 22.56 -33.73
CA GLY A 1045 -17.18 21.71 -34.21
C GLY A 1045 -16.08 21.64 -33.16
N GLU A 1046 -14.93 21.09 -33.54
CA GLU A 1046 -13.77 20.93 -32.66
C GLU A 1046 -13.26 22.30 -32.22
N ASN A 1047 -13.19 22.52 -30.91
CA ASN A 1047 -12.77 23.78 -30.27
C ASN A 1047 -13.53 25.02 -30.79
N SER A 1048 -14.76 24.82 -31.26
CA SER A 1048 -15.57 25.86 -31.90
C SER A 1048 -16.88 26.03 -31.13
N PHE A 1049 -17.00 27.15 -30.42
CA PHE A 1049 -18.12 27.42 -29.51
C PHE A 1049 -18.94 28.63 -30.00
N GLY A 1050 -20.26 28.48 -30.03
CA GLY A 1050 -21.20 29.56 -30.27
C GLY A 1050 -21.93 29.90 -28.98
N PHE A 1051 -22.26 31.19 -28.83
CA PHE A 1051 -22.88 31.73 -27.63
C PHE A 1051 -24.14 32.49 -28.01
N GLU A 1052 -25.19 32.32 -27.22
CA GLU A 1052 -26.35 33.19 -27.24
C GLU A 1052 -26.21 34.24 -26.14
N ASP A 1053 -26.48 35.49 -26.48
CA ASP A 1053 -26.17 36.64 -25.61
C ASP A 1053 -27.38 37.25 -24.90
N LEU A 1054 -28.56 36.63 -25.08
CA LEU A 1054 -29.78 36.92 -24.34
C LEU A 1054 -30.22 35.71 -23.51
N ALA A 1055 -30.71 35.98 -22.30
CA ALA A 1055 -31.36 34.95 -21.48
C ALA A 1055 -32.72 34.57 -22.08
N TYR A 1056 -33.27 33.41 -21.67
CA TYR A 1056 -34.56 32.93 -22.18
C TYR A 1056 -35.70 33.97 -22.04
N ASN A 1057 -35.74 34.70 -20.92
CA ASN A 1057 -36.73 35.74 -20.66
C ASN A 1057 -36.49 37.05 -21.43
N GLN A 1058 -35.37 37.18 -22.14
CA GLN A 1058 -34.99 38.33 -22.97
C GLN A 1058 -35.26 38.09 -24.46
N GLY A 1059 -35.81 36.93 -24.83
CA GLY A 1059 -36.11 36.58 -26.22
C GLY A 1059 -34.94 35.91 -26.96
N SER A 1060 -34.10 35.19 -26.21
CA SER A 1060 -33.09 34.25 -26.70
C SER A 1060 -33.61 33.42 -27.88
N ASP A 1061 -32.83 33.36 -28.96
CA ASP A 1061 -33.11 32.52 -30.13
C ASP A 1061 -32.36 31.17 -30.09
N PHE A 1062 -31.77 30.84 -28.93
CA PHE A 1062 -31.45 29.48 -28.52
C PHE A 1062 -32.68 28.84 -27.84
#